data_AF-A0A7J4PGA7-F1
#
_entry.id   AF-A0A7J4PGA7-F1
#
_cell.length_a   1.000
_cell.length_b   1.000
_cell.length_c   1.000
_cell.angle_alpha   90.00
_cell.angle_beta   90.00
_cell.angle_gamma   90.00
#
_symmetry.space_group_name_H-M   'P 1'
#
loop_
_entity.id
_entity.type
_entity.pdbx_description
1 polymer ?
#
loop_
_entity_poly.entity_id
_entity_poly.type
_entity_poly.pdbx_seq_one_letter_code
_entity_poly.pdbx_strand_id
1 'polypeptide(L)'
;MMQKNGYMRYFTKQSCYPNQAEAMDKIHAALLEQKVVLFEGACGTGKTLSALAPALHVGRKLNKIVIIVTNVHQQMVQFINEAREINRDNSIKTIVFKGKTAMCPEKLDYEECKLKGENTYDLLEFEREVASKEKELKDAFEKYKKTKDPSLYALRNELEKELEEARNKSRGPRNNSCQKLYEVLRFEGSEFSSWLFSDVRSPEDVMEYAADRDMCGYELLKKELKNAELLICNFHHVLNPDIFMTLLKWLEKDSEDVILIFDEAHNVEASARSHSSITLAELSIEKALSEVGEVPEADNSSGFGGAGTGAGGFGGGNGIPLDEDYANRIHAKRLFSCLLQAVKDTYDSKLKFGERNRLGKHWQDIQISDPYERFDVLKARFLREVKKEGFADEESVLTRLRDIGEFGGRLEEIYAENYKKGLLAVPKRSQIRYVADFLSSYLVLSDRQNYYPILNVRKDWKSDRVYGRIELFTCIPKNVTQPLLDSIFSGVLMSATLRPFEMVRATLGISREVEEITYGTTFPQERRLSLAVSVPPLFAKNRDMPETLDSIKEALLAAVSASPGNVVIYFQSYAEALRYSKLLEPELSVPIFLDEVGVSAQQVRQDFFRAGERGEKTVLITYLWGTLSEGVDFRDNRGRTVIVVGVGYPALNDRIKAVESAYDTVFGCGEGWEFAVQVPTIRKVRQAMGRVVRSPRDFGVRILLDARYQGSLQKKLGKFTVFKYFPPEESREFLDVAPAEVGPVLDDFFSNIKTSDAEKKESGSSTPGSFVPGSLAEKL
;
A
#
# COMPACT_ATOMS: atom_id res chain seq x y z
N MET A 1 -40.13 16.91 -11.61
CA MET A 1 -39.15 17.44 -12.58
C MET A 1 -37.80 17.49 -11.88
N MET A 2 -36.91 16.52 -12.16
CA MET A 2 -35.54 16.54 -11.64
C MET A 2 -34.86 17.80 -12.20
N GLN A 3 -34.47 18.75 -11.34
CA GLN A 3 -33.44 19.72 -11.72
C GLN A 3 -32.26 18.90 -12.23
N LYS A 4 -31.80 19.17 -13.45
CA LYS A 4 -30.62 18.51 -14.02
C LYS A 4 -29.43 18.87 -13.16
N ASN A 5 -29.13 18.03 -12.16
CA ASN A 5 -27.94 18.20 -11.36
C ASN A 5 -26.73 18.18 -12.31
N GLY A 6 -25.91 19.24 -12.26
CA GLY A 6 -24.87 19.47 -13.26
C GLY A 6 -23.80 18.36 -13.32
N TYR A 7 -23.74 17.49 -12.31
CA TYR A 7 -22.87 16.32 -12.28
C TYR A 7 -23.34 15.20 -13.21
N MET A 8 -24.63 15.13 -13.59
CA MET A 8 -25.17 14.07 -14.45
C MET A 8 -24.54 14.05 -15.85
N ARG A 9 -23.91 15.14 -16.28
CA ARG A 9 -23.15 15.15 -17.53
C ARG A 9 -21.98 14.16 -17.51
N TYR A 10 -21.39 13.91 -16.34
CA TYR A 10 -20.29 12.95 -16.15
C TYR A 10 -20.79 11.53 -15.89
N PHE A 11 -22.10 11.29 -15.90
CA PHE A 11 -22.67 9.96 -15.74
C PHE A 11 -22.85 9.29 -17.11
N THR A 12 -22.05 8.26 -17.39
CA THR A 12 -21.95 7.65 -18.73
C THR A 12 -22.90 6.49 -18.98
N LYS A 13 -23.58 6.00 -17.95
CA LYS A 13 -24.48 4.83 -18.09
C LYS A 13 -25.88 5.26 -18.51
N GLN A 14 -26.60 4.37 -19.18
CA GLN A 14 -27.96 4.65 -19.69
C GLN A 14 -28.95 5.00 -18.57
N SER A 15 -28.79 4.38 -17.40
CA SER A 15 -29.64 4.62 -16.24
C SER A 15 -28.85 4.39 -14.95
N CYS A 16 -29.24 5.11 -13.90
CA CYS A 16 -28.73 4.87 -12.56
C CYS A 16 -29.19 3.51 -12.02
N TYR A 17 -28.33 2.86 -11.23
CA TYR A 17 -28.77 1.78 -10.35
C TYR A 17 -29.73 2.33 -9.27
N PRO A 18 -30.54 1.47 -8.62
CA PRO A 18 -31.33 1.88 -7.47
C PRO A 18 -30.49 2.60 -6.42
N ASN A 19 -30.99 3.72 -5.92
CA ASN A 19 -30.34 4.61 -4.94
C ASN A 19 -29.03 5.28 -5.38
N GLN A 20 -28.53 5.00 -6.59
CA GLN A 20 -27.28 5.60 -7.09
C GLN A 20 -27.42 7.11 -7.33
N ALA A 21 -28.58 7.57 -7.80
CA ALA A 21 -28.86 8.99 -7.99
C ALA A 21 -28.87 9.75 -6.65
N GLU A 22 -29.54 9.17 -5.64
CA GLU A 22 -29.55 9.72 -4.28
C GLU A 22 -28.13 9.75 -3.68
N ALA A 23 -27.32 8.71 -3.95
CA ALA A 23 -25.91 8.68 -3.55
C ALA A 23 -25.15 9.86 -4.12
N MET A 24 -25.30 10.10 -5.43
CA MET A 24 -24.65 11.22 -6.11
C MET A 24 -25.11 12.57 -5.57
N ASP A 25 -26.39 12.72 -5.26
CA ASP A 25 -26.94 13.95 -4.65
C ASP A 25 -26.32 14.23 -3.28
N LYS A 26 -26.28 13.22 -2.40
CA LYS A 26 -25.68 13.34 -1.07
C LYS A 26 -24.19 13.62 -1.14
N ILE A 27 -23.45 12.89 -1.98
CA ILE A 27 -22.01 13.12 -2.20
C ILE A 27 -21.81 14.54 -2.71
N HIS A 28 -22.55 14.97 -3.73
CA HIS A 28 -22.42 16.31 -4.29
C HIS A 28 -22.67 17.41 -3.25
N ALA A 29 -23.71 17.29 -2.44
CA ALA A 29 -24.00 18.23 -1.36
C ALA A 29 -22.89 18.25 -0.30
N ALA A 30 -22.47 17.07 0.16
CA ALA A 30 -21.40 16.94 1.16
C ALA A 30 -20.06 17.52 0.68
N LEU A 31 -19.70 17.31 -0.59
CA LEU A 31 -18.49 17.89 -1.19
C LEU A 31 -18.56 19.43 -1.22
N LEU A 32 -19.72 20.02 -1.54
CA LEU A 32 -19.92 21.47 -1.52
C LEU A 32 -19.87 22.05 -0.10
N GLU A 33 -20.34 21.31 0.88
CA GLU A 33 -20.28 21.64 2.32
C GLU A 33 -18.92 21.32 2.96
N GLN A 34 -17.95 20.83 2.17
CA GLN A 34 -16.62 20.44 2.64
C GLN A 34 -16.66 19.38 3.75
N LYS A 35 -17.64 18.46 3.70
CA LYS A 35 -17.72 17.30 4.59
C LYS A 35 -16.89 16.15 4.06
N VAL A 36 -16.50 15.23 4.93
CA VAL A 36 -15.94 13.94 4.52
C VAL A 36 -17.10 12.96 4.29
N VAL A 37 -17.08 12.21 3.19
CA VAL A 37 -18.10 11.20 2.92
C VAL A 37 -17.57 9.82 3.28
N LEU A 38 -18.31 9.08 4.11
CA LEU A 38 -18.09 7.65 4.32
C LEU A 38 -19.18 6.88 3.57
N PHE A 39 -18.78 6.14 2.53
CA PHE A 39 -19.70 5.49 1.63
C PHE A 39 -19.53 3.97 1.62
N GLU A 40 -20.51 3.25 2.18
CA GLU A 40 -20.63 1.79 2.01
C GLU A 40 -21.67 1.46 0.92
N GLY A 41 -21.25 0.71 -0.09
CA GLY A 41 -22.16 0.19 -1.12
C GLY A 41 -21.68 -1.14 -1.68
N ALA A 42 -22.60 -2.08 -1.95
CA ALA A 42 -22.22 -3.38 -2.48
C ALA A 42 -21.48 -3.31 -3.84
N CYS A 43 -20.85 -4.40 -4.26
CA CYS A 43 -20.32 -4.48 -5.64
C CYS A 43 -21.48 -4.35 -6.64
N GLY A 44 -21.24 -3.66 -7.76
CA GLY A 44 -22.27 -3.48 -8.80
C GLY A 44 -23.33 -2.41 -8.51
N THR A 45 -23.21 -1.63 -7.42
CA THR A 45 -24.09 -0.48 -7.15
C THR A 45 -23.62 0.82 -7.83
N GLY A 46 -22.54 0.75 -8.62
CA GLY A 46 -21.97 1.89 -9.32
C GLY A 46 -21.25 2.90 -8.43
N LYS A 47 -20.70 2.46 -7.30
CA LYS A 47 -19.96 3.30 -6.33
C LYS A 47 -18.98 4.28 -6.98
N THR A 48 -18.19 3.79 -7.93
CA THR A 48 -17.18 4.60 -8.61
C THR A 48 -17.80 5.82 -9.27
N LEU A 49 -18.76 5.64 -10.18
CA LEU A 49 -19.44 6.75 -10.83
C LEU A 49 -20.20 7.62 -9.83
N SER A 50 -20.73 7.03 -8.75
CA SER A 50 -21.41 7.79 -7.69
C SER A 50 -20.48 8.79 -6.99
N ALA A 51 -19.19 8.45 -6.83
CA ALA A 51 -18.21 9.36 -6.26
C ALA A 51 -17.59 10.28 -7.32
N LEU A 52 -17.22 9.71 -8.48
CA LEU A 52 -16.44 10.41 -9.51
C LEU A 52 -17.25 11.51 -10.21
N ALA A 53 -18.51 11.28 -10.56
CA ALA A 53 -19.31 12.27 -11.29
C ALA A 53 -19.58 13.54 -10.46
N PRO A 54 -20.04 13.46 -9.19
CA PRO A 54 -20.09 14.61 -8.29
C PRO A 54 -18.74 15.28 -8.06
N ALA A 55 -17.67 14.52 -7.82
CA ALA A 55 -16.35 15.06 -7.56
C ALA A 55 -15.79 15.84 -8.74
N LEU A 56 -15.91 15.32 -9.97
CA LEU A 56 -15.50 16.04 -11.19
C LEU A 56 -16.32 17.31 -11.40
N HIS A 57 -17.60 17.29 -11.09
CA HIS A 57 -18.44 18.49 -11.18
C HIS A 57 -18.02 19.56 -10.19
N VAL A 58 -17.89 19.22 -8.91
CA VAL A 58 -17.45 20.14 -7.86
C VAL A 58 -16.02 20.61 -8.16
N GLY A 59 -15.15 19.70 -8.57
CA GLY A 59 -13.78 19.97 -9.00
C GLY A 59 -13.71 21.05 -10.06
N ARG A 60 -14.42 20.87 -11.17
CA ARG A 60 -14.45 21.85 -12.26
C ARG A 60 -15.14 23.16 -11.87
N LYS A 61 -16.19 23.11 -11.03
CA LYS A 61 -16.93 24.29 -10.57
C LYS A 61 -16.09 25.18 -9.65
N LEU A 62 -15.26 24.58 -8.79
CA LEU A 62 -14.48 25.26 -7.76
C LEU A 62 -12.97 25.30 -8.06
N ASN A 63 -12.55 24.90 -9.26
CA ASN A 63 -11.15 24.79 -9.68
C ASN A 63 -10.28 23.90 -8.75
N LYS A 64 -10.89 22.81 -8.25
CA LYS A 64 -10.25 21.79 -7.40
C LYS A 64 -9.80 20.61 -8.24
N ILE A 65 -8.70 19.98 -7.86
CA ILE A 65 -8.25 18.73 -8.48
C ILE A 65 -8.89 17.53 -7.80
N VAL A 66 -9.34 16.55 -8.59
CA VAL A 66 -9.82 15.27 -8.06
C VAL A 66 -8.68 14.27 -8.08
N ILE A 67 -8.32 13.73 -6.92
CA ILE A 67 -7.33 12.66 -6.80
C ILE A 67 -8.05 11.39 -6.36
N ILE A 68 -7.95 10.33 -7.16
CA ILE A 68 -8.45 9.01 -6.79
C ILE A 68 -7.30 8.06 -6.52
N VAL A 69 -7.39 7.38 -5.38
CA VAL A 69 -6.37 6.45 -4.92
C VAL A 69 -6.96 5.05 -4.76
N THR A 70 -6.22 4.05 -5.26
CA THR A 70 -6.54 2.62 -5.12
C THR A 70 -5.25 1.81 -4.92
N ASN A 71 -5.33 0.74 -4.15
CA ASN A 71 -4.21 -0.18 -3.92
C ASN A 71 -4.23 -1.40 -4.86
N VAL A 72 -5.29 -1.61 -5.65
CA VAL A 72 -5.44 -2.78 -6.53
C VAL A 72 -5.26 -2.39 -7.99
N HIS A 73 -4.31 -3.05 -8.67
CA HIS A 73 -4.04 -2.76 -10.08
C HIS A 73 -5.25 -2.99 -11.00
N GLN A 74 -6.07 -4.03 -10.75
CA GLN A 74 -7.29 -4.27 -11.51
C GLN A 74 -8.34 -3.17 -11.34
N GLN A 75 -8.45 -2.56 -10.15
CA GLN A 75 -9.35 -1.44 -9.91
C GLN A 75 -8.88 -0.18 -10.62
N MET A 76 -7.56 0.08 -10.63
CA MET A 76 -6.97 1.17 -11.42
C MET A 76 -7.38 1.06 -12.90
N VAL A 77 -7.31 -0.14 -13.50
CA VAL A 77 -7.76 -0.36 -14.89
C VAL A 77 -9.24 -0.04 -15.07
N GLN A 78 -10.09 -0.40 -14.10
CA GLN A 78 -11.51 -0.05 -14.13
C GLN A 78 -11.71 1.47 -14.12
N PHE A 79 -11.01 2.21 -13.25
CA PHE A 79 -11.08 3.68 -13.21
C PHE A 79 -10.64 4.33 -14.51
N ILE A 80 -9.59 3.80 -15.14
CA ILE A 80 -9.14 4.28 -16.46
C ILE A 80 -10.26 4.13 -17.48
N ASN A 81 -10.91 2.96 -17.53
CA ASN A 81 -12.00 2.73 -18.49
C ASN A 81 -13.21 3.63 -18.23
N GLU A 82 -13.60 3.83 -16.97
CA GLU A 82 -14.69 4.75 -16.62
C GLU A 82 -14.34 6.20 -16.97
N ALA A 83 -13.10 6.64 -16.71
CA ALA A 83 -12.62 7.95 -17.12
C ALA A 83 -12.58 8.12 -18.66
N ARG A 84 -12.20 7.08 -19.42
CA ARG A 84 -12.29 7.08 -20.90
C ARG A 84 -13.72 7.30 -21.38
N GLU A 85 -14.68 6.60 -20.78
CA GLU A 85 -16.09 6.79 -21.12
C GLU A 85 -16.54 8.23 -20.86
N ILE A 86 -16.17 8.80 -19.70
CA ILE A 86 -16.51 10.20 -19.36
C ILE A 86 -15.87 11.18 -20.33
N ASN A 87 -14.61 10.94 -20.71
CA ASN A 87 -13.84 11.81 -21.57
C ASN A 87 -14.43 11.97 -22.98
N ARG A 88 -15.10 10.92 -23.51
CA ARG A 88 -15.77 10.96 -24.82
C ARG A 88 -16.76 12.12 -24.95
N ASP A 89 -17.49 12.40 -23.88
CA ASP A 89 -18.57 13.39 -23.89
C ASP A 89 -18.20 14.69 -23.14
N ASN A 90 -17.21 14.66 -22.24
CA ASN A 90 -16.96 15.78 -21.31
C ASN A 90 -15.53 16.32 -21.25
N SER A 91 -14.62 15.89 -22.15
CA SER A 91 -13.20 16.31 -22.22
C SER A 91 -12.60 16.63 -20.83
N ILE A 92 -12.07 15.59 -20.20
CA ILE A 92 -11.46 15.64 -18.87
C ILE A 92 -9.95 15.39 -18.97
N LYS A 93 -9.15 16.27 -18.38
CA LYS A 93 -7.69 16.11 -18.38
C LYS A 93 -7.28 15.12 -17.29
N THR A 94 -7.10 13.86 -17.67
CA THR A 94 -6.79 12.78 -16.73
C THR A 94 -5.34 12.32 -16.84
N ILE A 95 -4.67 12.15 -15.69
CA ILE A 95 -3.35 11.52 -15.61
C ILE A 95 -3.41 10.29 -14.70
N VAL A 96 -2.81 9.20 -15.15
CA VAL A 96 -2.58 8.00 -14.33
C VAL A 96 -1.12 7.98 -13.93
N PHE A 97 -0.84 8.05 -12.63
CA PHE A 97 0.52 8.24 -12.12
C PHE A 97 0.97 7.05 -11.29
N LYS A 98 2.10 6.45 -11.71
CA LYS A 98 2.78 5.36 -11.00
C LYS A 98 4.15 5.84 -10.50
N GLY A 99 4.71 5.10 -9.55
CA GLY A 99 6.02 5.40 -9.00
C GLY A 99 7.14 5.34 -10.05
N LYS A 100 8.16 6.18 -9.86
CA LYS A 100 9.30 6.35 -10.77
C LYS A 100 9.98 5.05 -11.19
N THR A 101 10.18 4.13 -10.25
CA THR A 101 10.81 2.82 -10.50
C THR A 101 9.96 1.90 -11.40
N ALA A 102 8.63 2.03 -11.35
CA ALA A 102 7.72 1.25 -12.18
C ALA A 102 7.65 1.77 -13.63
N MET A 103 8.01 3.04 -13.86
CA MET A 103 7.97 3.69 -15.17
C MET A 103 9.35 3.89 -15.79
N CYS A 104 10.42 3.55 -15.07
CA CYS A 104 11.79 3.72 -15.55
C CYS A 104 12.15 2.62 -16.55
N PRO A 105 12.44 2.96 -17.82
CA PRO A 105 12.79 1.95 -18.82
C PRO A 105 14.14 1.28 -18.54
N GLU A 106 15.04 1.95 -17.83
CA GLU A 106 16.34 1.41 -17.40
C GLU A 106 16.27 0.70 -16.04
N LYS A 107 15.10 0.68 -15.39
CA LYS A 107 14.88 0.08 -14.07
C LYS A 107 15.88 0.56 -13.01
N LEU A 108 16.28 1.82 -13.11
CA LEU A 108 17.13 2.48 -12.13
C LEU A 108 16.42 2.53 -10.77
N ASP A 109 17.21 2.48 -9.69
CA ASP A 109 16.67 2.82 -8.38
C ASP A 109 16.34 4.32 -8.30
N TYR A 110 15.61 4.71 -7.25
CA TYR A 110 15.11 6.08 -7.10
C TYR A 110 16.24 7.11 -6.98
N GLU A 111 17.34 6.78 -6.29
CA GLU A 111 18.43 7.70 -6.02
C GLU A 111 19.35 7.88 -7.22
N GLU A 112 19.69 6.80 -7.90
CA GLU A 112 20.41 6.86 -9.16
C GLU A 112 19.66 7.74 -10.15
N CYS A 113 18.36 7.53 -10.27
CA CYS A 113 17.54 8.33 -11.16
C CYS A 113 17.34 9.77 -10.69
N LYS A 114 17.45 10.06 -9.38
CA LYS A 114 17.39 11.43 -8.84
C LYS A 114 18.64 12.21 -9.22
N LEU A 115 19.84 11.71 -8.92
CA LEU A 115 21.04 12.47 -9.24
C LEU A 115 21.39 12.47 -10.72
N LYS A 116 21.14 11.38 -11.48
CA LYS A 116 21.22 11.47 -12.94
C LYS A 116 20.28 12.57 -13.45
N GLY A 117 19.13 12.73 -12.80
CA GLY A 117 18.21 13.84 -12.99
C GLY A 117 18.88 15.21 -12.79
N GLU A 118 19.41 15.46 -11.59
CA GLU A 118 20.13 16.69 -11.23
C GLU A 118 21.29 16.99 -12.19
N ASN A 119 22.14 16.02 -12.50
CA ASN A 119 23.21 16.16 -13.48
C ASN A 119 22.70 16.56 -14.86
N THR A 120 21.51 16.08 -15.25
CA THR A 120 20.91 16.44 -16.54
C THR A 120 20.47 17.91 -16.55
N TYR A 121 19.93 18.42 -15.43
CA TYR A 121 19.61 19.84 -15.30
C TYR A 121 20.88 20.70 -15.33
N ASP A 122 21.89 20.33 -14.54
CA ASP A 122 23.19 21.03 -14.51
C ASP A 122 23.83 21.04 -15.90
N LEU A 123 23.81 19.90 -16.62
CA LEU A 123 24.33 19.80 -17.99
C LEU A 123 23.67 20.80 -18.94
N LEU A 124 22.34 20.91 -18.91
CA LEU A 124 21.61 21.84 -19.78
C LEU A 124 21.89 23.31 -19.42
N GLU A 125 22.06 23.61 -18.14
CA GLU A 125 22.46 24.94 -17.69
C GLU A 125 23.86 25.30 -18.20
N PHE A 126 24.84 24.40 -18.05
CA PHE A 126 26.19 24.59 -18.59
C PHE A 126 26.20 24.68 -20.12
N GLU A 127 25.39 23.89 -20.83
CA GLU A 127 25.27 24.00 -22.30
C GLU A 127 24.69 25.36 -22.73
N ARG A 128 23.73 25.92 -21.97
CA ARG A 128 23.20 27.27 -22.21
C ARG A 128 24.24 28.34 -21.93
N GLU A 129 25.02 28.22 -20.85
CA GLU A 129 26.12 29.12 -20.53
C GLU A 129 27.17 29.12 -21.64
N VAL A 130 27.60 27.92 -22.08
CA VAL A 130 28.54 27.74 -23.19
C VAL A 130 28.00 28.40 -24.46
N ALA A 131 26.74 28.17 -24.83
CA ALA A 131 26.13 28.78 -26.01
C ALA A 131 26.06 30.31 -25.92
N SER A 132 25.76 30.88 -24.75
CA SER A 132 25.76 32.34 -24.53
C SER A 132 27.15 32.91 -24.70
N LYS A 133 28.17 32.31 -24.06
CA LYS A 133 29.56 32.77 -24.13
C LYS A 133 30.15 32.62 -25.54
N GLU A 134 29.82 31.55 -26.27
CA GLU A 134 30.21 31.41 -27.67
C GLU A 134 29.64 32.53 -28.55
N LYS A 135 28.38 32.93 -28.30
CA LYS A 135 27.75 34.04 -29.00
C LYS A 135 28.42 35.38 -28.64
N GLU A 136 28.65 35.65 -27.35
CA GLU A 136 29.34 36.87 -26.89
C GLU A 136 30.76 36.98 -27.45
N LEU A 137 31.49 35.87 -27.46
CA LEU A 137 32.84 35.79 -28.03
C LEU A 137 32.81 36.09 -29.54
N LYS A 138 31.83 35.54 -30.28
CA LYS A 138 31.66 35.81 -31.70
C LYS A 138 31.32 37.28 -31.96
N ASP A 139 30.42 37.87 -31.18
CA ASP A 139 30.04 39.28 -31.29
C ASP A 139 31.21 40.22 -30.96
N ALA A 140 32.00 39.89 -29.93
CA ALA A 140 33.21 40.62 -29.57
C ALA A 140 34.27 40.53 -30.68
N PHE A 141 34.45 39.36 -31.29
CA PHE A 141 35.37 39.14 -32.41
C PHE A 141 34.95 39.93 -33.67
N GLU A 142 33.66 39.95 -34.00
CA GLU A 142 33.15 40.74 -35.13
C GLU A 142 33.29 42.25 -34.90
N LYS A 143 33.02 42.73 -33.68
CA LYS A 143 33.21 44.14 -33.31
C LYS A 143 34.69 44.53 -33.37
N TYR A 144 35.58 43.71 -32.81
CA TYR A 144 37.02 43.93 -32.86
C TYR A 144 37.53 44.02 -34.30
N LYS A 145 37.07 43.13 -35.19
CA LYS A 145 37.44 43.16 -36.62
C LYS A 145 37.04 44.47 -37.31
N LYS A 146 35.95 45.11 -36.87
CA LYS A 146 35.47 46.40 -37.40
C LYS A 146 36.18 47.61 -36.78
N THR A 147 36.39 47.62 -35.46
CA THR A 147 36.86 48.82 -34.73
C THR A 147 38.36 48.81 -34.41
N LYS A 148 39.00 47.63 -34.37
CA LYS A 148 40.38 47.42 -33.90
C LYS A 148 40.68 47.96 -32.48
N ASP A 149 39.65 48.04 -31.64
CA ASP A 149 39.76 48.52 -30.26
C ASP A 149 40.53 47.51 -29.37
N PRO A 150 41.64 47.91 -28.71
CA PRO A 150 42.40 47.03 -27.81
C PRO A 150 41.61 46.49 -26.62
N SER A 151 40.59 47.21 -26.14
CA SER A 151 39.75 46.78 -25.01
C SER A 151 38.93 45.54 -25.33
N LEU A 152 38.50 45.38 -26.59
CA LEU A 152 37.78 44.19 -27.07
C LEU A 152 38.67 42.95 -27.18
N TYR A 153 39.99 43.15 -27.33
CA TYR A 153 40.95 42.04 -27.32
C TYR A 153 41.12 41.46 -25.91
N ALA A 154 41.17 42.31 -24.88
CA ALA A 154 41.22 41.87 -23.49
C ALA A 154 39.94 41.11 -23.09
N LEU A 155 38.77 41.68 -23.43
CA LEU A 155 37.47 41.04 -23.22
C LEU A 155 37.37 39.68 -23.91
N ARG A 156 37.90 39.55 -25.13
CA ARG A 156 37.93 38.28 -25.86
C ARG A 156 38.71 37.20 -25.10
N ASN A 157 39.90 37.53 -24.60
CA ASN A 157 40.73 36.55 -23.87
C ASN A 157 40.06 36.12 -22.55
N GLU A 158 39.40 37.05 -21.87
CA GLU A 158 38.63 36.75 -20.66
C GLU A 158 37.44 35.84 -20.97
N LEU A 159 36.67 36.13 -22.02
CA LEU A 159 35.59 35.29 -22.51
C LEU A 159 36.06 33.90 -22.98
N GLU A 160 37.24 33.79 -23.61
CA GLU A 160 37.83 32.49 -24.01
C GLU A 160 38.15 31.64 -22.78
N LYS A 161 38.75 32.23 -21.74
CA LYS A 161 39.04 31.55 -20.48
C LYS A 161 37.75 31.08 -19.80
N GLU A 162 36.78 31.96 -19.69
CA GLU A 162 35.47 31.67 -19.11
C GLU A 162 34.71 30.59 -19.88
N LEU A 163 34.79 30.58 -21.21
CA LEU A 163 34.20 29.56 -22.07
C LEU A 163 34.86 28.20 -21.85
N GLU A 164 36.19 28.16 -21.70
CA GLU A 164 36.92 26.92 -21.42
C GLU A 164 36.60 26.37 -20.02
N GLU A 165 36.45 27.23 -19.02
CA GLU A 165 35.96 26.86 -17.69
C GLU A 165 34.54 26.28 -17.74
N ALA A 166 33.60 26.93 -18.45
CA ALA A 166 32.24 26.44 -18.63
C ALA A 166 32.19 25.08 -19.37
N ARG A 167 32.99 24.93 -20.43
CA ARG A 167 33.13 23.64 -21.15
C ARG A 167 33.67 22.54 -20.26
N ASN A 168 34.68 22.84 -19.44
CA ASN A 168 35.24 21.86 -18.51
C ASN A 168 34.22 21.43 -17.45
N LYS A 169 33.42 22.36 -16.93
CA LYS A 169 32.31 22.05 -15.99
C LYS A 169 31.26 21.13 -16.62
N SER A 170 30.96 21.28 -17.92
CA SER A 170 29.97 20.45 -18.61
C SER A 170 30.37 18.96 -18.80
N ARG A 171 31.66 18.62 -18.75
CA ARG A 171 32.16 17.27 -19.08
C ARG A 171 31.74 16.20 -18.07
N GLY A 172 31.76 16.51 -16.77
CA GLY A 172 31.38 15.57 -15.71
C GLY A 172 29.89 15.18 -15.77
N PRO A 173 28.96 16.15 -15.71
CA PRO A 173 27.53 15.90 -15.82
C PRO A 173 27.14 15.15 -17.09
N ARG A 174 27.82 15.38 -18.22
CA ARG A 174 27.53 14.71 -19.50
C ARG A 174 27.62 13.19 -19.41
N ASN A 175 28.63 12.65 -18.73
CA ASN A 175 28.84 11.20 -18.61
C ASN A 175 27.88 10.53 -17.62
N ASN A 176 27.33 11.29 -16.67
CA ASN A 176 26.48 10.79 -15.58
C ASN A 176 25.07 11.42 -15.61
N SER A 177 24.59 11.82 -16.79
CA SER A 177 23.25 12.34 -17.02
C SER A 177 22.29 11.23 -17.46
N CYS A 178 20.99 11.50 -17.41
CA CYS A 178 19.98 10.62 -17.97
C CYS A 178 19.62 11.10 -19.38
N GLN A 179 20.05 10.35 -20.41
CA GLN A 179 19.74 10.70 -21.80
C GLN A 179 18.24 10.88 -22.03
N LYS A 180 17.42 10.01 -21.44
CA LYS A 180 15.96 10.05 -21.60
C LYS A 180 15.30 11.29 -20.98
N LEU A 181 15.84 11.78 -19.88
CA LEU A 181 15.41 13.07 -19.32
C LEU A 181 15.94 14.24 -20.16
N TYR A 182 17.18 14.14 -20.64
CA TYR A 182 17.79 15.17 -21.48
C TYR A 182 16.91 15.46 -22.71
N GLU A 183 16.43 14.43 -23.39
CA GLU A 183 15.50 14.58 -24.51
C GLU A 183 14.17 15.25 -24.09
N VAL A 184 13.62 14.86 -22.94
CA VAL A 184 12.37 15.45 -22.40
C VAL A 184 12.51 16.93 -22.06
N LEU A 185 13.68 17.35 -21.57
CA LEU A 185 13.93 18.75 -21.21
C LEU A 185 14.15 19.64 -22.44
N ARG A 186 14.67 19.09 -23.54
CA ARG A 186 14.80 19.77 -24.84
C ARG A 186 13.53 19.74 -25.67
N PHE A 187 12.57 18.90 -25.30
CA PHE A 187 11.28 18.83 -25.96
C PHE A 187 10.39 20.02 -25.57
N GLU A 188 10.13 20.90 -26.55
CA GLU A 188 9.26 22.09 -26.44
C GLU A 188 7.87 21.87 -27.08
N GLY A 189 7.58 20.69 -27.61
CA GLY A 189 6.33 20.39 -28.30
C GLY A 189 5.14 20.21 -27.36
N SER A 190 3.96 20.68 -27.77
CA SER A 190 2.68 20.36 -27.13
C SER A 190 2.05 19.05 -27.64
N GLU A 191 2.74 18.33 -28.53
CA GLU A 191 2.28 17.06 -29.11
C GLU A 191 1.97 16.04 -28.03
N PHE A 192 2.86 15.89 -27.03
CA PHE A 192 2.64 14.97 -25.92
C PHE A 192 1.40 15.35 -25.10
N SER A 193 1.25 16.62 -24.72
CA SER A 193 0.08 17.10 -23.97
C SER A 193 -1.23 16.86 -24.75
N SER A 194 -1.22 17.16 -26.05
CA SER A 194 -2.37 16.95 -26.94
C SER A 194 -2.72 15.47 -27.07
N TRP A 195 -1.72 14.60 -27.23
CA TRP A 195 -1.90 13.14 -27.28
C TRP A 195 -2.35 12.57 -25.92
N LEU A 196 -1.77 13.05 -24.81
CA LEU A 196 -2.04 12.61 -23.46
C LEU A 196 -3.47 12.94 -23.04
N PHE A 197 -4.00 14.10 -23.42
CA PHE A 197 -5.34 14.54 -23.06
C PHE A 197 -6.40 14.33 -24.16
N SER A 198 -6.00 13.79 -25.32
CA SER A 198 -6.97 13.36 -26.36
C SER A 198 -7.84 12.18 -25.90
N ASP A 199 -7.30 11.34 -25.02
CA ASP A 199 -8.00 10.23 -24.37
C ASP A 199 -7.32 9.94 -23.02
N VAL A 200 -7.88 9.07 -22.18
CA VAL A 200 -7.20 8.68 -20.93
C VAL A 200 -6.15 7.62 -21.21
N ARG A 201 -4.88 7.96 -21.00
CA ARG A 201 -3.71 7.08 -21.25
C ARG A 201 -3.33 6.29 -20.00
N SER A 202 -3.04 5.00 -20.19
CA SER A 202 -2.44 4.17 -19.16
C SER A 202 -0.95 4.48 -19.00
N PRO A 203 -0.33 4.16 -17.86
CA PRO A 203 1.12 4.28 -17.70
C PRO A 203 1.89 3.46 -18.74
N GLU A 204 1.35 2.33 -19.16
CA GLU A 204 1.89 1.48 -20.22
C GLU A 204 1.87 2.20 -21.57
N ASP A 205 0.76 2.85 -21.94
CA ASP A 205 0.63 3.64 -23.18
C ASP A 205 1.69 4.77 -23.21
N VAL A 206 1.91 5.43 -22.07
CA VAL A 206 2.88 6.51 -21.93
C VAL A 206 4.32 6.02 -22.04
N MET A 207 4.62 4.85 -21.44
CA MET A 207 5.94 4.24 -21.55
C MET A 207 6.25 3.85 -23.00
N GLU A 208 5.27 3.34 -23.74
CA GLU A 208 5.40 3.01 -25.16
C GLU A 208 5.64 4.29 -25.99
N TYR A 209 4.81 5.32 -25.83
CA TYR A 209 5.00 6.62 -26.49
C TYR A 209 6.40 7.21 -26.25
N ALA A 210 6.87 7.14 -25.00
CA ALA A 210 8.16 7.68 -24.60
C ALA A 210 9.32 6.84 -25.14
N ALA A 211 9.19 5.51 -25.16
CA ALA A 211 10.21 4.61 -25.68
C ALA A 211 10.48 4.85 -27.18
N ASP A 212 9.42 5.06 -27.98
CA ASP A 212 9.54 5.35 -29.42
C ASP A 212 10.28 6.66 -29.73
N ARG A 213 10.44 7.52 -28.72
CA ARG A 213 11.08 8.84 -28.83
C ARG A 213 12.32 8.98 -27.94
N ASP A 214 12.82 7.88 -27.37
CA ASP A 214 13.95 7.85 -26.42
C ASP A 214 13.78 8.81 -25.22
N MET A 215 12.55 8.99 -24.75
CA MET A 215 12.18 9.92 -23.68
C MET A 215 11.86 9.19 -22.36
N CYS A 216 11.90 9.95 -21.26
CA CYS A 216 11.46 9.48 -19.94
C CYS A 216 9.95 9.71 -19.76
N GLY A 217 9.15 8.64 -19.82
CA GLY A 217 7.69 8.72 -19.64
C GLY A 217 7.24 9.31 -18.29
N TYR A 218 7.99 9.04 -17.22
CA TYR A 218 7.70 9.60 -15.89
C TYR A 218 7.84 11.13 -15.86
N GLU A 219 8.91 11.66 -16.44
CA GLU A 219 9.18 13.11 -16.45
C GLU A 219 8.29 13.84 -17.46
N LEU A 220 7.90 13.18 -18.57
CA LEU A 220 6.85 13.68 -19.47
C LEU A 220 5.52 13.88 -18.73
N LEU A 221 5.04 12.87 -17.99
CA LEU A 221 3.82 13.01 -17.19
C LEU A 221 3.94 14.10 -16.14
N LYS A 222 5.10 14.18 -15.46
CA LYS A 222 5.34 15.19 -14.44
C LYS A 222 5.22 16.62 -14.98
N LYS A 223 5.68 16.91 -16.21
CA LYS A 223 5.50 18.23 -16.86
C LYS A 223 4.03 18.59 -17.08
N GLU A 224 3.16 17.60 -17.28
CA GLU A 224 1.74 17.76 -17.55
C GLU A 224 0.84 17.69 -16.31
N LEU A 225 1.38 17.34 -15.13
CA LEU A 225 0.61 17.21 -13.88
C LEU A 225 -0.19 18.47 -13.52
N LYS A 226 0.39 19.67 -13.70
CA LYS A 226 -0.29 20.95 -13.49
C LYS A 226 -1.55 21.16 -14.34
N ASN A 227 -1.68 20.43 -15.45
CA ASN A 227 -2.84 20.51 -16.34
C ASN A 227 -3.95 19.51 -15.96
N ALA A 228 -3.73 18.62 -14.98
CA ALA A 228 -4.67 17.57 -14.65
C ALA A 228 -5.90 18.07 -13.87
N GLU A 229 -7.08 17.59 -14.27
CA GLU A 229 -8.34 17.73 -13.52
C GLU A 229 -8.63 16.48 -12.68
N LEU A 230 -8.17 15.31 -13.16
CA LEU A 230 -8.28 14.01 -12.50
C LEU A 230 -6.92 13.32 -12.44
N LEU A 231 -6.49 12.94 -11.24
CA LEU A 231 -5.27 12.16 -11.02
C LEU A 231 -5.64 10.79 -10.44
N ILE A 232 -5.20 9.72 -11.10
CA ILE A 232 -5.37 8.34 -10.64
C ILE A 232 -4.01 7.81 -10.16
N CYS A 233 -3.87 7.46 -8.88
CA CYS A 233 -2.62 6.95 -8.34
C CYS A 233 -2.85 5.91 -7.23
N ASN A 234 -1.78 5.50 -6.55
CA ASN A 234 -1.85 4.56 -5.43
C ASN A 234 -1.80 5.28 -4.07
N PHE A 235 -2.12 4.56 -2.99
CA PHE A 235 -2.15 5.10 -1.63
C PHE A 235 -0.80 5.72 -1.21
N HIS A 236 0.33 5.21 -1.69
CA HIS A 236 1.67 5.68 -1.34
C HIS A 236 1.90 7.15 -1.70
N HIS A 237 1.29 7.64 -2.78
CA HIS A 237 1.47 9.04 -3.20
C HIS A 237 0.78 10.05 -2.28
N VAL A 238 -0.20 9.59 -1.48
CA VAL A 238 -1.06 10.46 -0.67
C VAL A 238 -0.85 10.22 0.83
N LEU A 239 -0.63 8.96 1.25
CA LEU A 239 -0.40 8.62 2.65
C LEU A 239 1.04 8.88 3.11
N ASN A 240 2.00 9.12 2.21
CA ASN A 240 3.32 9.59 2.61
C ASN A 240 3.35 11.14 2.51
N PRO A 241 3.54 11.87 3.63
CA PRO A 241 3.49 13.33 3.62
C PRO A 241 4.49 13.99 2.66
N ASP A 242 5.72 13.50 2.60
CA ASP A 242 6.76 14.09 1.73
C ASP A 242 6.42 13.93 0.25
N ILE A 243 5.89 12.76 -0.12
CA ILE A 243 5.49 12.47 -1.49
C ILE A 243 4.24 13.27 -1.86
N PHE A 244 3.27 13.36 -0.96
CA PHE A 244 2.06 14.14 -1.19
C PHE A 244 2.38 15.63 -1.39
N MET A 245 3.24 16.21 -0.54
CA MET A 245 3.69 17.59 -0.70
C MET A 245 4.48 17.81 -2.01
N THR A 246 5.28 16.83 -2.42
CA THR A 246 5.99 16.89 -3.71
C THR A 246 5.01 16.83 -4.89
N LEU A 247 3.99 15.97 -4.80
CA LEU A 247 2.95 15.85 -5.81
C LEU A 247 2.15 17.15 -5.94
N LEU A 248 1.75 17.77 -4.82
CA LEU A 248 1.06 19.06 -4.80
C LEU A 248 1.87 20.17 -5.51
N LYS A 249 3.19 20.21 -5.29
CA LYS A 249 4.08 21.13 -6.01
C LYS A 249 4.05 20.92 -7.53
N TRP A 250 4.03 19.67 -8.00
CA TRP A 250 3.95 19.38 -9.44
C TRP A 250 2.57 19.67 -10.03
N LEU A 251 1.52 19.58 -9.22
CA LEU A 251 0.16 19.96 -9.58
C LEU A 251 -0.04 21.48 -9.60
N GLU A 252 0.88 22.26 -9.01
CA GLU A 252 0.71 23.70 -8.75
C GLU A 252 -0.59 23.97 -7.94
N LYS A 253 -0.84 23.14 -6.93
CA LYS A 253 -2.02 23.18 -6.07
C LYS A 253 -1.64 23.08 -4.60
N ASP A 254 -2.47 23.67 -3.74
CA ASP A 254 -2.37 23.46 -2.28
C ASP A 254 -3.23 22.27 -1.84
N SER A 255 -3.05 21.77 -0.62
CA SER A 255 -3.85 20.65 -0.09
C SER A 255 -5.34 21.00 -0.09
N GLU A 256 -5.70 22.24 0.23
CA GLU A 256 -7.07 22.78 0.21
C GLU A 256 -7.70 22.84 -1.19
N ASP A 257 -6.94 22.52 -2.25
CA ASP A 257 -7.44 22.38 -3.60
C ASP A 257 -7.78 20.93 -3.99
N VAL A 258 -7.58 19.97 -3.10
CA VAL A 258 -7.73 18.54 -3.38
C VAL A 258 -9.08 18.00 -2.92
N ILE A 259 -9.81 17.37 -3.84
CA ILE A 259 -10.90 16.44 -3.54
C ILE A 259 -10.35 15.02 -3.64
N LEU A 260 -10.29 14.30 -2.52
CA LEU A 260 -9.63 13.00 -2.44
C LEU A 260 -10.64 11.84 -2.40
N ILE A 261 -10.50 10.86 -3.28
CA ILE A 261 -11.36 9.66 -3.31
C ILE A 261 -10.50 8.43 -2.95
N PHE A 262 -10.78 7.82 -1.80
CA PHE A 262 -10.24 6.51 -1.44
C PHE A 262 -11.19 5.41 -1.90
N ASP A 263 -10.77 4.63 -2.90
CA ASP A 263 -11.42 3.36 -3.20
C ASP A 263 -10.87 2.25 -2.31
N GLU A 264 -11.73 1.28 -1.98
CA GLU A 264 -11.45 0.24 -0.99
C GLU A 264 -10.87 0.79 0.31
N ALA A 265 -11.51 1.84 0.83
CA ALA A 265 -11.06 2.58 1.99
C ALA A 265 -10.84 1.72 3.26
N HIS A 266 -11.37 0.50 3.29
CA HIS A 266 -11.09 -0.49 4.33
C HIS A 266 -9.59 -0.86 4.44
N ASN A 267 -8.77 -0.58 3.42
CA ASN A 267 -7.33 -0.83 3.41
C ASN A 267 -6.48 0.38 3.87
N VAL A 268 -7.11 1.53 4.13
CA VAL A 268 -6.39 2.77 4.47
C VAL A 268 -5.59 2.61 5.76
N GLU A 269 -6.18 1.98 6.78
CA GLU A 269 -5.51 1.77 8.08
C GLU A 269 -4.23 0.94 7.95
N ALA A 270 -4.30 -0.22 7.28
CA ALA A 270 -3.15 -1.09 7.08
C ALA A 270 -2.07 -0.41 6.23
N SER A 271 -2.49 0.30 5.18
CA SER A 271 -1.59 1.04 4.32
C SER A 271 -0.90 2.16 5.09
N ALA A 272 -1.63 3.01 5.81
CA ALA A 272 -1.06 4.11 6.59
C ALA A 272 0.01 3.61 7.57
N ARG A 273 -0.26 2.52 8.33
CA ARG A 273 0.73 1.90 9.23
C ARG A 273 1.99 1.43 8.49
N SER A 274 1.82 0.78 7.33
CA SER A 274 2.95 0.28 6.54
C SER A 274 3.81 1.41 5.96
N HIS A 275 3.23 2.55 5.61
CA HIS A 275 3.96 3.68 5.02
C HIS A 275 4.69 4.53 6.06
N SER A 276 4.21 4.54 7.31
CA SER A 276 4.80 5.33 8.39
C SER A 276 5.81 4.55 9.24
N SER A 277 5.86 3.22 9.12
CA SER A 277 6.83 2.39 9.83
C SER A 277 8.23 2.58 9.25
N ILE A 278 9.24 2.72 10.11
CA ILE A 278 10.64 2.91 9.70
C ILE A 278 11.47 1.66 10.00
N THR A 279 12.52 1.39 9.21
CA THR A 279 13.37 0.20 9.38
C THR A 279 14.86 0.49 9.24
N LEU A 280 15.70 -0.28 9.91
CA LEU A 280 17.16 -0.22 9.81
C LEU A 280 17.75 -1.62 9.76
N ALA A 281 18.42 -1.97 8.66
CA ALA A 281 19.09 -3.26 8.50
C ALA A 281 20.53 -3.23 9.00
N GLU A 282 21.07 -4.37 9.47
CA GLU A 282 22.49 -4.51 9.82
C GLU A 282 23.42 -4.00 8.72
N LEU A 283 23.10 -4.31 7.46
CA LEU A 283 23.92 -3.90 6.33
C LEU A 283 24.04 -2.37 6.23
N SER A 284 23.00 -1.61 6.61
CA SER A 284 23.07 -0.14 6.65
C SER A 284 24.00 0.33 7.76
N ILE A 285 24.00 -0.33 8.92
CA ILE A 285 24.91 -0.03 10.03
C ILE A 285 26.36 -0.35 9.65
N GLU A 286 26.60 -1.50 9.01
CA GLU A 286 27.93 -1.92 8.53
C GLU A 286 28.46 -0.96 7.47
N LYS A 287 27.60 -0.52 6.54
CA LYS A 287 27.98 0.50 5.55
C LYS A 287 28.27 1.85 6.21
N ALA A 288 27.52 2.24 7.25
CA ALA A 288 27.80 3.46 8.00
C ALA A 288 29.15 3.38 8.73
N LEU A 289 29.47 2.24 9.36
CA LEU A 289 30.78 2.01 9.98
C LEU A 289 31.92 2.05 8.95
N SER A 290 31.72 1.45 7.77
CA SER A 290 32.68 1.55 6.67
C SER A 290 32.83 2.98 6.14
N GLU A 291 31.76 3.78 6.18
CA GLU A 291 31.76 5.18 5.76
C GLU A 291 32.49 6.09 6.76
N VAL A 292 32.41 5.79 8.05
CA VAL A 292 33.19 6.48 9.09
C VAL A 292 34.70 6.32 8.85
N GLY A 293 35.12 5.15 8.34
CA GLY A 293 36.51 4.84 8.01
C GLY A 293 37.37 4.45 9.21
N GLU A 294 38.68 4.31 9.00
CA GLU A 294 39.63 4.10 10.09
C GLU A 294 39.76 5.38 10.94
N VAL A 295 39.75 5.19 12.24
CA VAL A 295 39.95 6.27 13.22
C VAL A 295 41.15 5.84 14.06
N PRO A 296 42.24 6.63 14.12
CA PRO A 296 43.39 6.34 14.97
C PRO A 296 42.92 6.11 16.41
N GLU A 297 43.30 4.98 16.99
CA GLU A 297 43.08 4.76 18.42
C GLU A 297 43.95 5.76 19.19
N ALA A 298 43.37 6.43 20.18
CA ALA A 298 44.16 7.24 21.10
C ALA A 298 44.96 6.27 21.98
N ASP A 299 46.23 6.06 21.64
CA ASP A 299 47.15 5.26 22.44
C ASP A 299 47.23 5.84 23.87
N ASN A 300 46.73 5.06 24.83
CA ASN A 300 47.09 5.20 26.24
C ASN A 300 48.51 4.63 26.43
N SER A 301 49.53 5.31 25.92
CA SER A 301 50.90 5.11 26.37
C SER A 301 51.74 6.36 26.20
N SER A 302 52.11 6.95 27.33
CA SER A 302 53.28 7.81 27.48
C SER A 302 54.54 7.14 26.87
N GLY A 303 55.19 7.79 25.89
CA GLY A 303 56.46 7.31 25.37
C GLY A 303 57.02 8.15 24.23
N PHE A 304 58.12 8.83 24.49
CA PHE A 304 58.92 9.64 23.56
C PHE A 304 59.30 8.95 22.23
N GLY A 305 59.20 9.71 21.13
CA GLY A 305 60.27 9.91 20.14
C GLY A 305 60.59 8.79 19.13
N GLY A 306 60.44 9.09 17.83
CA GLY A 306 61.09 8.32 16.76
C GLY A 306 60.61 8.71 15.37
N ALA A 307 61.34 9.61 14.70
CA ALA A 307 61.20 9.87 13.28
C ALA A 307 61.63 8.65 12.46
N GLY A 308 60.78 8.18 11.54
CA GLY A 308 61.09 7.09 10.63
C GLY A 308 60.30 7.23 9.32
N THR A 309 61.03 7.55 8.26
CA THR A 309 60.58 7.67 6.87
C THR A 309 60.28 6.30 6.27
N GLY A 310 59.18 6.18 5.51
CA GLY A 310 58.82 4.95 4.81
C GLY A 310 57.61 5.12 3.90
N ALA A 311 57.87 5.30 2.60
CA ALA A 311 56.88 5.38 1.54
C ALA A 311 56.28 4.01 1.19
N GLY A 312 55.03 4.01 0.70
CA GLY A 312 54.51 2.97 -0.21
C GLY A 312 53.24 2.26 0.24
N GLY A 313 52.09 2.78 -0.17
CA GLY A 313 50.79 2.12 -0.01
C GLY A 313 49.65 2.93 -0.61
N PHE A 314 49.53 2.93 -1.94
CA PHE A 314 48.36 3.46 -2.64
C PHE A 314 47.12 2.64 -2.29
N GLY A 315 46.20 3.23 -1.51
CA GLY A 315 44.82 2.79 -1.33
C GLY A 315 43.91 4.00 -1.48
N GLY A 316 43.04 3.99 -2.50
CA GLY A 316 42.19 5.14 -2.86
C GLY A 316 41.22 5.54 -1.76
N GLY A 317 41.53 6.63 -1.07
CA GLY A 317 40.62 7.31 -0.14
C GLY A 317 40.29 8.70 -0.68
N ASN A 318 39.06 8.89 -1.16
CA ASN A 318 38.46 10.22 -1.34
C ASN A 318 38.13 10.80 0.05
N GLY A 319 39.16 11.10 0.83
CA GLY A 319 39.08 11.53 2.22
C GLY A 319 38.48 12.93 2.38
N ILE A 320 37.38 13.00 3.10
CA ILE A 320 36.80 14.22 3.69
C ILE A 320 37.84 14.89 4.61
N PRO A 321 37.91 16.23 4.71
CA PRO A 321 38.83 16.93 5.62
C PRO A 321 38.74 16.38 7.04
N LEU A 322 39.92 16.06 7.62
CA LEU A 322 40.04 15.22 8.81
C LEU A 322 39.86 15.94 10.16
N ASP A 323 39.91 17.28 10.21
CA ASP A 323 40.13 17.99 11.49
C ASP A 323 38.86 18.48 12.21
N GLU A 324 37.79 18.92 11.52
CA GLU A 324 36.60 19.49 12.21
C GLU A 324 35.62 18.42 12.72
N ASP A 325 35.58 17.24 12.09
CA ASP A 325 34.58 16.20 12.36
C ASP A 325 35.15 14.93 13.02
N TYR A 326 36.39 15.00 13.51
CA TYR A 326 37.09 13.86 14.13
C TYR A 326 36.32 13.26 15.32
N ALA A 327 35.81 14.12 16.20
CA ALA A 327 35.02 13.71 17.36
C ALA A 327 33.72 13.01 16.94
N ASN A 328 33.01 13.54 15.95
CA ASN A 328 31.77 12.98 15.43
C ASN A 328 31.98 11.58 14.83
N ARG A 329 33.12 11.36 14.13
CA ARG A 329 33.51 10.03 13.64
C ARG A 329 33.75 9.03 14.75
N ILE A 330 34.47 9.42 15.81
CA ILE A 330 34.69 8.55 16.98
C ILE A 330 33.35 8.16 17.61
N HIS A 331 32.48 9.14 17.85
CA HIS A 331 31.17 8.89 18.45
C HIS A 331 30.28 8.01 17.56
N ALA A 332 30.25 8.27 16.25
CA ALA A 332 29.53 7.42 15.29
C ALA A 332 30.06 5.99 15.30
N LYS A 333 31.39 5.78 15.25
CA LYS A 333 32.00 4.46 15.31
C LYS A 333 31.60 3.71 16.57
N ARG A 334 31.68 4.35 17.75
CA ARG A 334 31.31 3.74 19.04
C ARG A 334 29.82 3.38 19.08
N LEU A 335 28.94 4.37 18.85
CA LEU A 335 27.48 4.16 18.94
C LEU A 335 26.97 3.13 17.93
N PHE A 336 27.42 3.19 16.67
CA PHE A 336 26.99 2.25 15.64
C PHE A 336 27.54 0.84 15.87
N SER A 337 28.74 0.72 16.45
CA SER A 337 29.29 -0.59 16.84
C SER A 337 28.49 -1.19 18.00
N CYS A 338 28.14 -0.38 19.02
CA CYS A 338 27.24 -0.80 20.10
C CYS A 338 25.87 -1.24 19.56
N LEU A 339 25.29 -0.48 18.63
CA LEU A 339 24.02 -0.84 18.00
C LEU A 339 24.12 -2.16 17.23
N LEU A 340 25.15 -2.31 16.40
CA LEU A 340 25.37 -3.53 15.63
C LEU A 340 25.53 -4.74 16.55
N GLN A 341 26.32 -4.62 17.62
CA GLN A 341 26.50 -5.68 18.60
C GLN A 341 25.18 -6.00 19.33
N ALA A 342 24.44 -4.98 19.74
CA ALA A 342 23.15 -5.16 20.41
C ALA A 342 22.14 -5.91 19.53
N VAL A 343 22.08 -5.59 18.23
CA VAL A 343 21.25 -6.32 17.26
C VAL A 343 21.68 -7.79 17.18
N LYS A 344 22.99 -8.04 16.98
CA LYS A 344 23.57 -9.37 16.83
C LYS A 344 23.29 -10.26 18.03
N ASP A 345 23.64 -9.77 19.21
CA ASP A 345 23.41 -10.51 20.44
C ASP A 345 21.93 -10.76 20.71
N THR A 346 21.05 -9.82 20.33
CA THR A 346 19.62 -9.94 20.61
C THR A 346 19.02 -11.08 19.80
N TYR A 347 19.25 -11.17 18.50
CA TYR A 347 18.73 -12.31 17.76
C TYR A 347 19.49 -13.60 18.08
N ASP A 348 20.81 -13.57 18.32
CA ASP A 348 21.57 -14.79 18.64
C ASP A 348 21.12 -15.39 19.99
N SER A 349 20.75 -14.55 20.97
CA SER A 349 20.19 -15.01 22.25
C SER A 349 18.75 -15.51 22.15
N LYS A 350 17.98 -15.05 21.15
CA LYS A 350 16.55 -15.40 20.97
C LYS A 350 16.35 -16.60 20.05
N LEU A 351 17.26 -16.85 19.11
CA LEU A 351 17.20 -18.02 18.21
C LEU A 351 17.53 -19.30 18.99
N LYS A 352 16.58 -20.23 19.05
CA LYS A 352 16.79 -21.53 19.71
C LYS A 352 17.63 -22.46 18.86
N PHE A 353 18.17 -23.52 19.47
CA PHE A 353 18.94 -24.56 18.79
C PHE A 353 18.16 -25.11 17.57
N GLY A 354 18.75 -25.02 16.38
CA GLY A 354 18.15 -25.48 15.12
C GLY A 354 17.21 -24.49 14.42
N GLU A 355 16.73 -23.41 15.07
CA GLU A 355 15.90 -22.37 14.42
C GLU A 355 16.70 -21.59 13.38
N ARG A 356 17.99 -21.36 13.62
CA ARG A 356 18.91 -20.73 12.68
C ARG A 356 18.97 -21.45 11.32
N ASN A 357 18.78 -22.77 11.32
CA ASN A 357 18.78 -23.59 10.09
C ASN A 357 17.43 -23.58 9.37
N ARG A 358 16.36 -23.15 10.06
CA ARG A 358 15.00 -23.02 9.49
C ARG A 358 14.75 -21.62 8.91
N LEU A 359 15.64 -20.66 9.16
CA LEU A 359 15.55 -19.34 8.58
C LEU A 359 15.68 -19.42 7.06
N GLY A 360 14.69 -18.88 6.36
CA GLY A 360 14.67 -18.78 4.91
C GLY A 360 15.08 -17.39 4.40
N LYS A 361 14.85 -17.18 3.10
CA LYS A 361 15.07 -15.90 2.41
C LYS A 361 14.11 -14.77 2.83
N HIS A 362 13.01 -15.11 3.51
CA HIS A 362 11.98 -14.17 3.94
C HIS A 362 12.27 -13.67 5.36
N TRP A 363 11.93 -12.40 5.63
CA TRP A 363 12.02 -11.82 6.96
C TRP A 363 11.04 -12.49 7.92
N GLN A 364 11.52 -12.79 9.13
CA GLN A 364 10.74 -13.38 10.21
C GLN A 364 10.89 -12.50 11.46
N ASP A 365 9.78 -12.22 12.13
CA ASP A 365 9.77 -11.37 13.33
C ASP A 365 10.31 -12.15 14.55
N ILE A 366 11.16 -11.50 15.34
CA ILE A 366 11.62 -11.93 16.66
C ILE A 366 11.05 -10.99 17.70
N GLN A 367 10.42 -11.55 18.73
CA GLN A 367 9.89 -10.79 19.85
C GLN A 367 11.02 -10.23 20.73
N ILE A 368 11.21 -8.92 20.64
CA ILE A 368 12.16 -8.14 21.47
C ILE A 368 11.48 -7.25 22.51
N SER A 369 10.16 -7.09 22.40
CA SER A 369 9.32 -6.33 23.32
C SER A 369 7.99 -7.04 23.48
N ASP A 370 7.48 -7.15 24.71
CA ASP A 370 6.14 -7.70 24.92
C ASP A 370 5.08 -6.69 24.40
N PRO A 371 4.07 -7.12 23.61
CA PRO A 371 3.06 -6.20 23.09
C PRO A 371 2.21 -5.46 24.14
N TYR A 372 2.20 -5.91 25.39
CA TYR A 372 1.43 -5.29 26.48
C TYR A 372 2.34 -4.60 27.49
N GLU A 373 3.46 -5.24 27.90
CA GLU A 373 4.41 -4.67 28.86
C GLU A 373 5.42 -3.70 28.22
N ARG A 374 5.60 -3.78 26.90
CA ARG A 374 6.41 -2.87 26.06
C ARG A 374 7.89 -2.74 26.40
N PHE A 375 8.45 -3.61 27.23
CA PHE A 375 9.87 -3.58 27.55
C PHE A 375 10.74 -3.98 26.35
N ASP A 376 11.44 -3.01 25.74
CA ASP A 376 12.35 -3.25 24.63
C ASP A 376 13.73 -3.75 25.10
N VAL A 377 13.95 -5.05 24.93
CA VAL A 377 15.20 -5.74 25.27
C VAL A 377 16.37 -5.23 24.43
N LEU A 378 16.14 -4.86 23.16
CA LEU A 378 17.19 -4.37 22.27
C LEU A 378 17.65 -2.98 22.72
N LYS A 379 16.71 -2.06 22.99
CA LYS A 379 17.02 -0.73 23.54
C LYS A 379 17.78 -0.85 24.86
N ALA A 380 17.32 -1.70 25.77
CA ALA A 380 17.98 -1.93 27.05
C ALA A 380 19.41 -2.48 26.92
N ARG A 381 19.64 -3.41 25.97
CA ARG A 381 20.98 -3.93 25.66
C ARG A 381 21.87 -2.84 25.06
N PHE A 382 21.36 -2.09 24.09
CA PHE A 382 22.08 -0.99 23.47
C PHE A 382 22.54 0.05 24.50
N LEU A 383 21.64 0.55 25.34
CA LEU A 383 21.97 1.54 26.38
C LEU A 383 23.00 1.02 27.39
N ARG A 384 22.98 -0.30 27.68
CA ARG A 384 24.00 -0.92 28.54
C ARG A 384 25.38 -0.92 27.92
N GLU A 385 25.51 -1.25 26.63
CA GLU A 385 26.79 -1.23 25.93
C GLU A 385 27.32 0.19 25.78
N VAL A 386 26.43 1.14 25.45
CA VAL A 386 26.79 2.55 25.30
C VAL A 386 27.28 3.16 26.63
N LYS A 387 26.72 2.73 27.76
CA LYS A 387 27.22 3.14 29.08
C LYS A 387 28.66 2.66 29.35
N LYS A 388 29.05 1.49 28.84
CA LYS A 388 30.44 0.98 28.95
C LYS A 388 31.42 1.81 28.12
N GLU A 389 30.96 2.35 27.00
CA GLU A 389 31.73 3.23 26.10
C GLU A 389 31.86 4.69 26.61
N GLY A 390 31.35 4.98 27.81
CA GLY A 390 31.53 6.27 28.50
C GLY A 390 30.43 7.30 28.27
N PHE A 391 29.29 6.92 27.69
CA PHE A 391 28.10 7.79 27.60
C PHE A 391 27.27 7.71 28.89
N ALA A 392 26.86 8.85 29.43
CA ALA A 392 26.26 8.92 30.76
C ALA A 392 24.81 8.37 30.81
N ASP A 393 23.99 8.80 29.86
CA ASP A 393 22.54 8.54 29.80
C ASP A 393 21.99 8.62 28.36
N GLU A 394 20.71 8.31 28.19
CA GLU A 394 20.02 8.35 26.89
C GLU A 394 20.00 9.75 26.25
N GLU A 395 19.90 10.81 27.05
CA GLU A 395 19.88 12.20 26.55
C GLU A 395 21.23 12.60 25.94
N SER A 396 22.34 12.18 26.56
CA SER A 396 23.68 12.35 26.04
C SER A 396 23.86 11.63 24.70
N VAL A 397 23.26 10.45 24.54
CA VAL A 397 23.27 9.69 23.27
C VAL A 397 22.47 10.41 22.20
N LEU A 398 21.26 10.88 22.51
CA LEU A 398 20.42 11.62 21.57
C LEU A 398 21.09 12.91 21.07
N THR A 399 21.77 13.62 21.97
CA THR A 399 22.55 14.82 21.61
C THR A 399 23.64 14.46 20.62
N ARG A 400 24.43 13.41 20.89
CA ARG A 400 25.49 12.97 19.98
C ARG A 400 24.97 12.45 18.64
N LEU A 401 23.83 11.78 18.62
CA LEU A 401 23.20 11.33 17.37
C LEU A 401 22.77 12.51 16.50
N ARG A 402 22.35 13.63 17.09
CA ARG A 402 22.07 14.86 16.35
C ARG A 402 23.32 15.40 15.65
N ASP A 403 24.41 15.55 16.40
CA ASP A 403 25.70 16.02 15.87
C ASP A 403 26.21 15.11 14.72
N ILE A 404 26.08 13.78 14.90
CA ILE A 404 26.44 12.77 13.89
C ILE A 404 25.53 12.87 12.66
N GLY A 405 24.23 13.12 12.85
CA GLY A 405 23.28 13.32 11.76
C GLY A 405 23.63 14.55 10.92
N GLU A 406 23.98 15.66 11.56
CA GLU A 406 24.45 16.89 10.90
C GLU A 406 25.75 16.66 10.11
N PHE A 407 26.70 15.93 10.71
CA PHE A 407 27.92 15.49 10.01
C PHE A 407 27.61 14.65 8.77
N GLY A 408 26.74 13.65 8.91
CA GLY A 408 26.28 12.85 7.77
C GLY A 408 25.59 13.68 6.68
N GLY A 409 24.87 14.74 7.07
CA GLY A 409 24.32 15.73 6.12
C GLY A 409 25.39 16.44 5.30
N ARG A 410 26.46 16.94 5.95
CA ARG A 410 27.61 17.53 5.24
C ARG A 410 28.30 16.52 4.30
N LEU A 411 28.39 15.25 4.69
CA LEU A 411 28.94 14.20 3.82
C LEU A 411 28.10 13.97 2.57
N GLU A 412 26.77 13.99 2.69
CA GLU A 412 25.88 13.85 1.54
C GLU A 412 26.07 14.98 0.52
N GLU A 413 26.28 16.21 0.99
CA GLU A 413 26.59 17.36 0.13
C GLU A 413 27.89 17.13 -0.66
N ILE A 414 28.94 16.66 0.02
CA ILE A 414 30.23 16.30 -0.63
C ILE A 414 30.06 15.17 -1.65
N TYR A 415 29.28 14.14 -1.33
CA TYR A 415 29.02 13.03 -2.26
C TYR A 415 28.23 13.47 -3.49
N ALA A 416 27.22 14.32 -3.30
CA ALA A 416 26.46 14.92 -4.39
C ALA A 416 27.39 15.73 -5.31
N GLU A 417 28.27 16.55 -4.76
CA GLU A 417 29.27 17.28 -5.55
C GLU A 417 30.23 16.36 -6.32
N ASN A 418 30.75 15.31 -5.68
CA ASN A 418 31.67 14.38 -6.32
C ASN A 418 30.99 13.58 -7.45
N TYR A 419 29.72 13.24 -7.30
CA TYR A 419 28.93 12.63 -8.36
C TYR A 419 28.72 13.60 -9.54
N LYS A 420 28.38 14.87 -9.26
CA LYS A 420 28.29 15.94 -10.28
C LYS A 420 29.61 16.12 -11.04
N LYS A 421 30.74 16.03 -10.36
CA LYS A 421 32.09 16.12 -10.93
C LYS A 421 32.52 14.85 -11.70
N GLY A 422 31.72 13.79 -11.71
CA GLY A 422 32.04 12.51 -12.36
C GLY A 422 33.06 11.65 -11.61
N LEU A 423 33.42 12.01 -10.37
CA LEU A 423 34.35 11.28 -9.51
C LEU A 423 33.71 10.05 -8.85
N LEU A 424 32.38 10.04 -8.78
CA LEU A 424 31.59 8.87 -8.37
C LEU A 424 30.75 8.40 -9.55
N ALA A 425 30.74 7.09 -9.80
CA ALA A 425 29.90 6.48 -10.83
C ALA A 425 28.42 6.42 -10.42
N VAL A 426 28.15 6.43 -9.11
CA VAL A 426 26.79 6.37 -8.56
C VAL A 426 26.59 7.37 -7.43
N PRO A 427 25.37 7.88 -7.26
CA PRO A 427 24.97 8.65 -6.10
C PRO A 427 25.21 7.91 -4.81
N LYS A 428 25.76 8.60 -3.81
CA LYS A 428 25.96 8.03 -2.48
C LYS A 428 25.19 8.86 -1.45
N ARG A 429 24.33 8.19 -0.68
CA ARG A 429 23.75 8.74 0.55
C ARG A 429 24.63 8.42 1.73
N SER A 430 24.61 9.30 2.74
CA SER A 430 25.33 9.03 3.97
C SER A 430 24.57 8.00 4.79
N GLN A 431 25.17 6.83 4.91
CA GLN A 431 24.67 5.79 5.80
C GLN A 431 24.81 6.24 7.25
N ILE A 432 25.76 7.11 7.56
CA ILE A 432 25.94 7.71 8.89
C ILE A 432 24.69 8.50 9.28
N ARG A 433 24.23 9.41 8.41
CA ARG A 433 23.00 10.19 8.64
C ARG A 433 21.80 9.28 8.83
N TYR A 434 21.61 8.33 7.92
CA TYR A 434 20.47 7.41 7.96
C TYR A 434 20.39 6.61 9.27
N VAL A 435 21.53 6.05 9.73
CA VAL A 435 21.60 5.30 10.99
C VAL A 435 21.35 6.23 12.18
N ALA A 436 21.91 7.45 12.18
CA ALA A 436 21.74 8.42 13.26
C ALA A 436 20.28 8.86 13.42
N ASP A 437 19.63 9.27 12.32
CA ASP A 437 18.23 9.72 12.30
C ASP A 437 17.28 8.60 12.74
N PHE A 438 17.51 7.37 12.24
CA PHE A 438 16.73 6.20 12.65
C PHE A 438 16.92 5.92 14.14
N LEU A 439 18.16 5.85 14.63
CA LEU A 439 18.44 5.49 16.02
C LEU A 439 17.89 6.53 16.99
N SER A 440 17.98 7.82 16.64
CA SER A 440 17.36 8.92 17.40
C SER A 440 15.85 8.72 17.50
N SER A 441 15.20 8.49 16.36
CA SER A 441 13.75 8.21 16.30
C SER A 441 13.38 6.97 17.10
N TYR A 442 14.17 5.90 16.98
CA TYR A 442 13.95 4.64 17.68
C TYR A 442 14.00 4.80 19.19
N LEU A 443 15.03 5.47 19.73
CA LEU A 443 15.17 5.72 21.16
C LEU A 443 13.99 6.51 21.72
N VAL A 444 13.55 7.57 21.02
CA VAL A 444 12.46 8.44 21.48
C VAL A 444 11.06 7.82 21.35
N LEU A 445 10.84 7.03 20.30
CA LEU A 445 9.50 6.57 19.92
C LEU A 445 9.19 5.13 20.35
N SER A 446 10.19 4.27 20.56
CA SER A 446 10.00 2.85 20.93
C SER A 446 9.19 2.64 22.21
N ASP A 447 9.29 3.56 23.17
CA ASP A 447 8.53 3.50 24.43
C ASP A 447 7.11 4.11 24.33
N ARG A 448 6.79 4.77 23.20
CA ARG A 448 5.47 5.37 23.00
C ARG A 448 4.50 4.30 22.51
N GLN A 449 3.31 4.27 23.10
CA GLN A 449 2.26 3.29 22.77
C GLN A 449 1.81 3.30 21.30
N ASN A 450 2.07 4.40 20.59
CA ASN A 450 1.76 4.54 19.17
C ASN A 450 2.64 3.65 18.27
N TYR A 451 3.76 3.15 18.81
CA TYR A 451 4.76 2.39 18.08
C TYR A 451 5.06 1.06 18.77
N TYR A 452 5.64 0.14 18.01
CA TYR A 452 6.07 -1.15 18.51
C TYR A 452 7.42 -1.54 17.90
N PRO A 453 8.49 -1.71 18.72
CA PRO A 453 9.78 -2.14 18.22
C PRO A 453 9.78 -3.64 17.88
N ILE A 454 10.28 -3.98 16.69
CA ILE A 454 10.37 -5.34 16.16
C ILE A 454 11.80 -5.57 15.65
N LEU A 455 12.34 -6.76 15.89
CA LEU A 455 13.55 -7.23 15.24
C LEU A 455 13.18 -8.30 14.22
N ASN A 456 13.38 -8.06 12.93
CA ASN A 456 13.21 -9.09 11.91
C ASN A 456 14.56 -9.75 11.60
N VAL A 457 14.56 -11.04 11.30
CA VAL A 457 15.73 -11.78 10.82
C VAL A 457 15.46 -12.51 9.52
N ARG A 458 16.50 -12.70 8.71
CA ARG A 458 16.47 -13.59 7.55
C ARG A 458 17.83 -14.26 7.36
N LYS A 459 17.87 -15.32 6.58
CA LYS A 459 19.12 -15.96 6.18
C LYS A 459 19.36 -15.78 4.68
N ASP A 460 20.55 -15.33 4.32
CA ASP A 460 20.99 -15.38 2.94
C ASP A 460 21.51 -16.78 2.61
N TRP A 461 20.95 -17.38 1.57
CA TRP A 461 21.29 -18.74 1.15
C TRP A 461 22.65 -18.83 0.49
N LYS A 462 23.17 -17.72 -0.08
CA LYS A 462 24.49 -17.72 -0.74
C LYS A 462 25.63 -17.66 0.26
N SER A 463 25.50 -16.78 1.26
CA SER A 463 26.55 -16.53 2.26
C SER A 463 26.39 -17.33 3.56
N ASP A 464 25.28 -18.05 3.72
CA ASP A 464 24.85 -18.70 4.97
C ASP A 464 24.71 -17.74 6.17
N ARG A 465 24.82 -16.43 5.91
CA ARG A 465 24.80 -15.38 6.93
C ARG A 465 23.38 -15.01 7.32
N VAL A 466 23.16 -14.88 8.62
CA VAL A 466 21.93 -14.31 9.19
C VAL A 466 22.06 -12.79 9.22
N TYR A 467 20.98 -12.11 8.87
CA TYR A 467 20.87 -10.66 8.91
C TYR A 467 19.66 -10.24 9.71
N GLY A 468 19.87 -9.32 10.64
CA GLY A 468 18.85 -8.59 11.39
C GLY A 468 18.44 -7.27 10.73
N ARG A 469 17.20 -6.88 11.01
CA ARG A 469 16.62 -5.59 10.68
C ARG A 469 15.74 -5.13 11.82
N ILE A 470 16.02 -3.95 12.36
CA ILE A 470 15.17 -3.29 13.34
C ILE A 470 14.02 -2.61 12.59
N GLU A 471 12.81 -2.70 13.11
CA GLU A 471 11.62 -2.02 12.61
C GLU A 471 10.92 -1.33 13.77
N LEU A 472 10.57 -0.06 13.58
CA LEU A 472 9.67 0.65 14.48
C LEU A 472 8.30 0.69 13.80
N PHE A 473 7.44 -0.26 14.17
CA PHE A 473 6.13 -0.45 13.58
C PHE A 473 5.14 0.58 14.13
N THR A 474 4.42 1.28 13.25
CA THR A 474 3.38 2.22 13.67
C THR A 474 2.06 1.48 13.93
N CYS A 475 1.55 1.56 15.16
CA CYS A 475 0.29 0.92 15.55
C CYS A 475 -0.94 1.76 15.18
N ILE A 476 -0.82 3.09 15.26
CA ILE A 476 -1.97 4.01 15.12
C ILE A 476 -1.91 4.79 13.79
N PRO A 477 -2.86 4.56 12.86
CA PRO A 477 -2.85 5.19 11.54
C PRO A 477 -3.24 6.67 11.54
N LYS A 478 -3.99 7.17 12.55
CA LYS A 478 -4.41 8.58 12.63
C LYS A 478 -3.25 9.58 12.62
N ASN A 479 -2.06 9.18 13.08
CA ASN A 479 -0.87 10.04 13.09
C ASN A 479 -0.51 10.58 11.68
N VAL A 480 -0.91 9.86 10.63
CA VAL A 480 -0.66 10.25 9.24
C VAL A 480 -1.96 10.64 8.52
N THR A 481 -3.05 9.93 8.81
CA THR A 481 -4.32 10.13 8.09
C THR A 481 -5.08 11.36 8.55
N GLN A 482 -5.00 11.74 9.84
CA GLN A 482 -5.70 12.92 10.35
C GLN A 482 -5.15 14.22 9.72
N PRO A 483 -3.82 14.52 9.75
CA PRO A 483 -3.30 15.73 9.11
C PRO A 483 -3.65 15.83 7.62
N LEU A 484 -3.62 14.70 6.91
CA LEU A 484 -4.03 14.64 5.52
C LEU A 484 -5.51 15.03 5.35
N LEU A 485 -6.43 14.37 6.07
CA LEU A 485 -7.87 14.58 5.92
C LEU A 485 -8.34 15.96 6.42
N ASP A 486 -7.63 16.53 7.40
CA ASP A 486 -7.88 17.88 7.88
C ASP A 486 -7.39 18.95 6.88
N SER A 487 -6.34 18.67 6.09
CA SER A 487 -5.73 19.64 5.15
C SER A 487 -6.37 19.72 3.76
N ILE A 488 -7.12 18.69 3.33
CA ILE A 488 -7.75 18.63 2.01
C ILE A 488 -9.07 19.41 1.94
N PHE A 489 -9.53 19.78 0.74
CA PHE A 489 -10.83 20.42 0.55
C PHE A 489 -11.98 19.56 1.10
N SER A 490 -12.05 18.31 0.63
CA SER A 490 -13.05 17.31 1.00
C SER A 490 -12.60 15.92 0.53
N GLY A 491 -13.24 14.86 1.00
CA GLY A 491 -12.88 13.50 0.60
C GLY A 491 -14.03 12.51 0.64
N VAL A 492 -13.94 11.48 -0.19
CA VAL A 492 -14.88 10.35 -0.26
C VAL A 492 -14.11 9.06 0.04
N LEU A 493 -14.44 8.41 1.15
CA LEU A 493 -13.91 7.09 1.50
C LEU A 493 -14.99 6.08 1.18
N MET A 494 -14.77 5.28 0.13
CA MET A 494 -15.75 4.29 -0.33
C MET A 494 -15.21 2.86 -0.25
N SER A 495 -16.08 1.92 0.11
CA SER A 495 -15.75 0.49 0.15
C SER A 495 -17.04 -0.34 0.14
N ALA A 496 -16.94 -1.62 -0.23
CA ALA A 496 -18.07 -2.54 -0.10
C ALA A 496 -18.39 -2.91 1.36
N THR A 497 -17.41 -2.80 2.25
CA THR A 497 -17.48 -3.25 3.64
C THR A 497 -16.77 -2.24 4.55
N LEU A 498 -17.30 -1.03 4.65
CA LEU A 498 -16.69 0.08 5.40
C LEU A 498 -17.21 0.18 6.84
N ARG A 499 -18.45 -0.21 7.11
CA ARG A 499 -19.04 -0.15 8.46
C ARG A 499 -18.30 -1.04 9.45
N PRO A 500 -18.34 -0.71 10.76
CA PRO A 500 -18.96 0.48 11.37
C PRO A 500 -18.23 1.80 11.05
N PHE A 501 -18.97 2.88 10.79
CA PHE A 501 -18.38 4.19 10.43
C PHE A 501 -17.71 4.89 11.61
N GLU A 502 -18.23 4.72 12.82
CA GLU A 502 -17.62 5.24 14.06
C GLU A 502 -16.16 4.76 14.21
N MET A 503 -15.92 3.47 13.99
CA MET A 503 -14.57 2.89 14.01
C MET A 503 -13.67 3.55 12.97
N VAL A 504 -14.14 3.73 11.72
CA VAL A 504 -13.37 4.41 10.65
C VAL A 504 -13.02 5.85 11.04
N ARG A 505 -13.97 6.57 11.64
CA ARG A 505 -13.73 7.95 12.10
C ARG A 505 -12.69 7.99 13.22
N ALA A 506 -12.79 7.08 14.18
CA ALA A 506 -11.86 7.01 15.31
C ALA A 506 -10.43 6.62 14.87
N THR A 507 -10.29 5.57 14.05
CA THR A 507 -8.98 5.04 13.65
C THR A 507 -8.24 5.93 12.66
N LEU A 508 -8.95 6.58 11.74
CA LEU A 508 -8.38 7.54 10.77
C LEU A 508 -8.28 8.97 11.31
N GLY A 509 -8.86 9.24 12.48
CA GLY A 509 -8.85 10.56 13.11
C GLY A 509 -9.66 11.60 12.33
N ILE A 510 -10.83 11.22 11.81
CA ILE A 510 -11.73 12.14 11.09
C ILE A 510 -12.42 13.04 12.11
N SER A 511 -11.90 14.27 12.25
CA SER A 511 -12.40 15.28 13.17
C SER A 511 -13.58 16.10 12.62
N ARG A 512 -13.65 16.19 11.28
CA ARG A 512 -14.64 16.97 10.51
C ARG A 512 -16.03 16.34 10.53
N GLU A 513 -17.03 17.12 10.13
CA GLU A 513 -18.36 16.60 9.86
C GLU A 513 -18.33 15.56 8.74
N VAL A 514 -19.13 14.50 8.93
CA VAL A 514 -19.17 13.34 8.03
C VAL A 514 -20.57 13.13 7.49
N GLU A 515 -20.66 12.89 6.19
CA GLU A 515 -21.85 12.35 5.54
C GLU A 515 -21.73 10.83 5.42
N GLU A 516 -22.60 10.09 6.11
CA GLU A 516 -22.61 8.63 6.11
C GLU A 516 -23.64 8.10 5.10
N ILE A 517 -23.16 7.41 4.07
CA ILE A 517 -23.98 6.89 2.99
C ILE A 517 -23.93 5.38 3.00
N THR A 518 -25.09 4.74 3.12
CA THR A 518 -25.21 3.28 3.04
C THR A 518 -26.24 2.88 1.99
N TYR A 519 -25.84 1.98 1.10
CA TYR A 519 -26.76 1.30 0.21
C TYR A 519 -26.54 -0.20 0.27
N GLY A 520 -27.60 -0.92 0.64
CA GLY A 520 -27.62 -2.38 0.65
C GLY A 520 -27.46 -2.96 -0.77
N THR A 521 -27.36 -4.28 -0.84
CA THR A 521 -27.28 -4.98 -2.11
C THR A 521 -28.53 -4.71 -2.96
N THR A 522 -28.34 -4.34 -4.22
CA THR A 522 -29.43 -4.18 -5.21
C THR A 522 -29.89 -5.52 -5.80
N PHE A 523 -29.36 -6.63 -5.30
CA PHE A 523 -29.71 -7.96 -5.73
C PHE A 523 -31.12 -8.32 -5.23
N PRO A 524 -31.91 -9.11 -5.96
CA PRO A 524 -33.18 -9.66 -5.46
C PRO A 524 -32.94 -10.67 -4.33
N GLN A 525 -33.76 -10.65 -3.28
CA GLN A 525 -33.61 -11.56 -2.13
C GLN A 525 -33.87 -13.01 -2.55
N GLU A 526 -34.75 -13.21 -3.53
CA GLU A 526 -35.13 -14.50 -4.09
C GLU A 526 -33.97 -15.18 -4.83
N ARG A 527 -32.94 -14.42 -5.23
CA ARG A 527 -31.76 -14.93 -5.94
C ARG A 527 -30.55 -15.13 -5.03
N ARG A 528 -30.67 -14.93 -3.72
CA ARG A 528 -29.58 -15.16 -2.77
C ARG A 528 -30.06 -15.90 -1.53
N LEU A 529 -29.32 -16.92 -1.13
CA LEU A 529 -29.55 -17.64 0.12
C LEU A 529 -28.39 -17.36 1.08
N SER A 530 -28.70 -17.05 2.34
CA SER A 530 -27.72 -16.86 3.42
C SER A 530 -28.01 -17.82 4.56
N LEU A 531 -27.05 -18.69 4.87
CA LEU A 531 -27.17 -19.69 5.94
C LEU A 531 -26.13 -19.45 7.03
N ALA A 532 -26.55 -19.54 8.28
CA ALA A 532 -25.67 -19.63 9.45
C ALA A 532 -25.80 -21.04 10.04
N VAL A 533 -24.80 -21.88 9.79
CA VAL A 533 -24.84 -23.31 10.14
C VAL A 533 -24.32 -23.53 11.56
N SER A 534 -25.13 -24.22 12.36
CA SER A 534 -24.89 -24.50 13.78
C SER A 534 -23.83 -25.58 14.01
N VAL A 535 -22.56 -25.28 13.72
CA VAL A 535 -21.43 -26.11 14.18
C VAL A 535 -20.83 -25.55 15.47
N PRO A 536 -20.23 -26.39 16.34
CA PRO A 536 -19.59 -25.92 17.56
C PRO A 536 -18.62 -24.75 17.28
N PRO A 537 -18.60 -23.70 18.13
CA PRO A 537 -17.68 -22.59 17.94
C PRO A 537 -16.24 -23.09 17.81
N LEU A 538 -15.57 -22.72 16.72
CA LEU A 538 -14.24 -23.23 16.36
C LEU A 538 -13.11 -22.58 17.18
N PHE A 539 -13.26 -22.55 18.50
CA PHE A 539 -12.19 -22.22 19.42
C PHE A 539 -11.12 -23.31 19.41
N ALA A 540 -9.89 -22.95 19.76
CA ALA A 540 -8.77 -23.89 19.85
C ALA A 540 -9.07 -25.14 20.68
N LYS A 541 -9.90 -25.01 21.74
CA LYS A 541 -10.32 -26.12 22.60
C LYS A 541 -11.31 -27.10 21.97
N ASN A 542 -12.10 -26.67 20.98
CA ASN A 542 -13.23 -27.44 20.43
C ASN A 542 -12.97 -27.93 19.00
N ARG A 543 -12.08 -27.26 18.27
CA ARG A 543 -11.86 -27.50 16.82
C ARG A 543 -11.31 -28.90 16.49
N ASP A 544 -10.62 -29.52 17.44
CA ASP A 544 -9.97 -30.83 17.25
C ASP A 544 -10.82 -31.99 17.80
N MET A 545 -12.01 -31.70 18.33
CA MET A 545 -12.97 -32.71 18.78
C MET A 545 -13.55 -33.46 17.57
N PRO A 546 -13.60 -34.81 17.57
CA PRO A 546 -14.12 -35.61 16.46
C PRO A 546 -15.51 -35.17 16.00
N GLU A 547 -16.41 -34.88 16.95
CA GLU A 547 -17.79 -34.47 16.67
C GLU A 547 -17.85 -33.15 15.90
N THR A 548 -16.95 -32.21 16.21
CA THR A 548 -16.84 -30.93 15.49
C THR A 548 -16.38 -31.14 14.06
N LEU A 549 -15.38 -32.02 13.86
CA LEU A 549 -14.83 -32.33 12.53
C LEU A 549 -15.87 -33.01 11.64
N ASP A 550 -16.57 -34.00 12.19
CA ASP A 550 -17.61 -34.75 11.48
C ASP A 550 -18.76 -33.83 11.10
N SER A 551 -19.20 -32.96 12.01
CA SER A 551 -20.25 -31.98 11.75
C SER A 551 -19.89 -30.98 10.64
N ILE A 552 -18.64 -30.51 10.61
CA ILE A 552 -18.16 -29.64 9.52
C ILE A 552 -18.04 -30.43 8.22
N LYS A 553 -17.48 -31.64 8.25
CA LYS A 553 -17.35 -32.50 7.08
C LYS A 553 -18.73 -32.77 6.46
N GLU A 554 -19.72 -33.14 7.27
CA GLU A 554 -21.10 -33.37 6.86
C GLU A 554 -21.69 -32.15 6.14
N ALA A 555 -21.63 -30.97 6.77
CA ALA A 555 -22.15 -29.73 6.19
C ALA A 555 -21.44 -29.36 4.87
N LEU A 556 -20.12 -29.52 4.80
CA LEU A 556 -19.34 -29.23 3.59
C LEU A 556 -19.68 -30.19 2.45
N LEU A 557 -19.80 -31.49 2.72
CA LEU A 557 -20.17 -32.48 1.70
C LEU A 557 -21.59 -32.24 1.20
N ALA A 558 -22.54 -31.94 2.08
CA ALA A 558 -23.90 -31.60 1.72
C ALA A 558 -23.96 -30.34 0.84
N ALA A 559 -23.25 -29.27 1.25
CA ALA A 559 -23.22 -28.02 0.51
C ALA A 559 -22.58 -28.17 -0.87
N VAL A 560 -21.44 -28.87 -0.95
CA VAL A 560 -20.76 -29.12 -2.21
C VAL A 560 -21.64 -29.96 -3.12
N SER A 561 -22.25 -31.03 -2.62
CA SER A 561 -23.09 -31.93 -3.42
C SER A 561 -24.32 -31.22 -4.01
N ALA A 562 -25.07 -30.47 -3.20
CA ALA A 562 -26.27 -29.73 -3.62
C ALA A 562 -25.98 -28.54 -4.55
N SER A 563 -24.75 -28.01 -4.55
CA SER A 563 -24.37 -26.87 -5.40
C SER A 563 -24.27 -27.27 -6.88
N PRO A 564 -24.93 -26.55 -7.81
CA PRO A 564 -24.93 -26.89 -9.24
C PRO A 564 -23.68 -26.41 -10.00
N GLY A 565 -22.77 -25.70 -9.33
CA GLY A 565 -21.56 -25.15 -9.95
C GLY A 565 -20.43 -25.00 -8.93
N ASN A 566 -19.47 -24.15 -9.27
CA ASN A 566 -18.25 -23.97 -8.48
C ASN A 566 -18.52 -23.51 -7.03
N VAL A 567 -17.78 -24.10 -6.10
CA VAL A 567 -17.86 -23.82 -4.65
C VAL A 567 -16.54 -23.22 -4.20
N VAL A 568 -16.57 -22.14 -3.43
CA VAL A 568 -15.38 -21.55 -2.81
C VAL A 568 -15.51 -21.69 -1.30
N ILE A 569 -14.50 -22.31 -0.67
CA ILE A 569 -14.46 -22.56 0.77
C ILE A 569 -13.30 -21.78 1.37
N TYR A 570 -13.62 -20.85 2.27
CA TYR A 570 -12.67 -20.08 3.05
C TYR A 570 -12.52 -20.67 4.45
N PHE A 571 -11.30 -21.04 4.82
CA PHE A 571 -10.95 -21.44 6.18
C PHE A 571 -10.26 -20.33 6.96
N GLN A 572 -10.19 -20.50 8.29
CA GLN A 572 -9.47 -19.59 9.20
C GLN A 572 -7.95 -19.55 8.96
N SER A 573 -7.35 -20.64 8.46
CA SER A 573 -5.91 -20.75 8.23
C SER A 573 -5.59 -21.76 7.14
N TYR A 574 -4.38 -21.68 6.58
CA TYR A 574 -3.90 -22.68 5.63
C TYR A 574 -3.85 -24.11 6.21
N ALA A 575 -3.49 -24.26 7.49
CA ALA A 575 -3.43 -25.58 8.12
C ALA A 575 -4.80 -26.27 8.12
N GLU A 576 -5.86 -25.50 8.38
CA GLU A 576 -7.24 -25.99 8.33
C GLU A 576 -7.70 -26.24 6.90
N ALA A 577 -7.38 -25.34 5.97
CA ALA A 577 -7.64 -25.53 4.54
C ALA A 577 -7.03 -26.85 4.02
N LEU A 578 -5.76 -27.12 4.33
CA LEU A 578 -5.07 -28.35 3.96
C LEU A 578 -5.68 -29.59 4.62
N ARG A 579 -6.05 -29.50 5.91
CA ARG A 579 -6.70 -30.59 6.65
C ARG A 579 -8.00 -31.01 5.97
N TYR A 580 -8.89 -30.05 5.72
CA TYR A 580 -10.20 -30.34 5.13
C TYR A 580 -10.11 -30.69 3.64
N SER A 581 -9.13 -30.16 2.90
CA SER A 581 -8.83 -30.63 1.55
C SER A 581 -8.62 -32.15 1.52
N LYS A 582 -7.77 -32.67 2.41
CA LYS A 582 -7.48 -34.12 2.50
C LYS A 582 -8.67 -34.94 2.98
N LEU A 583 -9.55 -34.37 3.81
CA LEU A 583 -10.76 -35.05 4.30
C LEU A 583 -11.88 -35.11 3.26
N LEU A 584 -11.95 -34.12 2.37
CA LEU A 584 -13.00 -33.99 1.36
C LEU A 584 -12.64 -34.68 0.03
N GLU A 585 -11.36 -34.67 -0.35
CA GLU A 585 -10.87 -35.28 -1.60
C GLU A 585 -11.31 -36.73 -1.83
N PRO A 586 -11.27 -37.66 -0.85
CA PRO A 586 -11.72 -39.04 -1.08
C PRO A 586 -13.25 -39.19 -1.20
N GLU A 587 -14.03 -38.21 -0.73
CA GLU A 587 -15.49 -38.27 -0.68
C GLU A 587 -16.15 -37.51 -1.85
N LEU A 588 -15.41 -36.59 -2.48
CA LEU A 588 -15.90 -35.73 -3.55
C LEU A 588 -15.43 -36.22 -4.91
N SER A 589 -16.38 -36.39 -5.85
CA SER A 589 -16.08 -36.72 -7.24
C SER A 589 -15.71 -35.52 -8.11
N VAL A 590 -15.40 -34.37 -7.49
CA VAL A 590 -15.12 -33.09 -8.18
C VAL A 590 -13.70 -32.61 -7.89
N PRO A 591 -13.01 -31.98 -8.86
CA PRO A 591 -11.67 -31.46 -8.64
C PRO A 591 -11.61 -30.44 -7.49
N ILE A 592 -10.64 -30.63 -6.59
CA ILE A 592 -10.33 -29.70 -5.50
C ILE A 592 -9.03 -28.96 -5.82
N PHE A 593 -9.10 -27.64 -5.75
CA PHE A 593 -7.96 -26.74 -5.89
C PHE A 593 -7.63 -26.14 -4.52
N LEU A 594 -6.37 -26.21 -4.10
CA LEU A 594 -5.90 -25.64 -2.83
C LEU A 594 -5.02 -24.41 -3.08
N ASP A 595 -5.29 -23.33 -2.35
CA ASP A 595 -4.41 -22.16 -2.27
C ASP A 595 -3.20 -22.43 -1.36
N GLU A 596 -2.05 -22.73 -1.96
CA GLU A 596 -0.83 -23.08 -1.24
C GLU A 596 -0.02 -21.86 -0.77
N VAL A 597 0.44 -21.90 0.47
CA VAL A 597 1.26 -20.82 1.05
C VAL A 597 2.60 -20.72 0.35
N GLY A 598 2.91 -19.53 -0.16
CA GLY A 598 4.20 -19.23 -0.80
C GLY A 598 4.29 -19.66 -2.26
N VAL A 599 3.22 -20.24 -2.83
CA VAL A 599 3.09 -20.55 -4.26
C VAL A 599 2.25 -19.44 -4.92
N SER A 600 2.59 -19.07 -6.15
CA SER A 600 1.76 -18.11 -6.90
C SER A 600 0.40 -18.72 -7.17
N ALA A 601 -0.64 -18.13 -6.58
CA ALA A 601 -2.01 -18.59 -6.77
C ALA A 601 -2.58 -18.27 -8.17
N GLN A 602 -1.79 -17.65 -9.06
CA GLN A 602 -2.23 -17.26 -10.40
C GLN A 602 -2.65 -18.45 -11.27
N GLN A 603 -1.89 -19.56 -11.22
CA GLN A 603 -2.18 -20.74 -12.03
C GLN A 603 -3.43 -21.46 -11.52
N VAL A 604 -3.49 -21.74 -10.21
CA VAL A 604 -4.67 -22.31 -9.53
C VAL A 604 -5.94 -21.52 -9.84
N ARG A 605 -5.85 -20.19 -9.78
CA ARG A 605 -6.97 -19.29 -10.14
C ARG A 605 -7.41 -19.44 -11.59
N GLN A 606 -6.47 -19.47 -12.53
CA GLN A 606 -6.80 -19.60 -13.95
C GLN A 606 -7.45 -20.94 -14.25
N ASP A 607 -6.94 -22.02 -13.66
CA ASP A 607 -7.49 -23.36 -13.89
C ASP A 607 -8.91 -23.48 -13.30
N PHE A 608 -9.14 -22.95 -12.09
CA PHE A 608 -10.47 -22.88 -11.48
C PHE A 608 -11.47 -22.07 -12.33
N PHE A 609 -11.05 -20.93 -12.89
CA PHE A 609 -11.91 -20.12 -13.76
C PHE A 609 -12.23 -20.79 -15.09
N ARG A 610 -11.24 -21.43 -15.73
CA ARG A 610 -11.46 -22.17 -16.98
C ARG A 610 -12.45 -23.32 -16.77
N ALA A 611 -12.37 -24.01 -15.64
CA ALA A 611 -13.33 -25.07 -15.29
C ALA A 611 -14.75 -24.49 -15.13
N GLY A 612 -14.89 -23.39 -14.40
CA GLY A 612 -16.18 -22.70 -14.23
C GLY A 612 -16.80 -22.21 -15.54
N GLU A 613 -15.99 -21.67 -16.45
CA GLU A 613 -16.44 -21.23 -17.78
C GLU A 613 -16.92 -22.38 -18.67
N ARG A 614 -16.36 -23.58 -18.49
CA ARG A 614 -16.79 -24.81 -19.17
C ARG A 614 -18.05 -25.42 -18.55
N GLY A 615 -18.57 -24.86 -17.46
CA GLY A 615 -19.68 -25.40 -16.70
C GLY A 615 -19.31 -26.65 -15.88
N GLU A 616 -18.02 -26.89 -15.67
CA GLU A 616 -17.55 -27.94 -14.78
C GLU A 616 -17.75 -27.54 -13.31
N LYS A 617 -17.97 -28.52 -12.44
CA LYS A 617 -18.11 -28.30 -11.00
C LYS A 617 -16.78 -28.54 -10.31
N THR A 618 -16.25 -27.51 -9.67
CA THR A 618 -14.97 -27.59 -8.95
C THR A 618 -15.06 -26.91 -7.59
N VAL A 619 -14.14 -27.28 -6.69
CA VAL A 619 -14.05 -26.71 -5.35
C VAL A 619 -12.72 -25.98 -5.22
N LEU A 620 -12.77 -24.70 -4.85
CA LEU A 620 -11.59 -23.93 -4.45
C LEU A 620 -11.55 -23.82 -2.93
N ILE A 621 -10.50 -24.36 -2.33
CA ILE A 621 -10.21 -24.26 -0.91
C ILE A 621 -9.11 -23.21 -0.72
N THR A 622 -9.40 -22.19 0.08
CA THR A 622 -8.47 -21.12 0.45
C THR A 622 -8.72 -20.70 1.90
N TYR A 623 -8.07 -19.63 2.36
CA TYR A 623 -8.23 -19.06 3.68
C TYR A 623 -8.48 -17.55 3.60
N LEU A 624 -9.17 -16.98 4.61
CA LEU A 624 -9.65 -15.58 4.57
C LEU A 624 -8.55 -14.52 4.41
N TRP A 625 -7.31 -14.86 4.78
CA TRP A 625 -6.13 -13.99 4.70
C TRP A 625 -5.17 -14.39 3.57
N GLY A 626 -5.61 -15.25 2.64
CA GLY A 626 -4.83 -15.73 1.51
C GLY A 626 -4.89 -14.80 0.29
N THR A 627 -4.01 -15.01 -0.68
CA THR A 627 -3.93 -14.11 -1.86
C THR A 627 -5.15 -14.20 -2.77
N LEU A 628 -5.83 -15.35 -2.80
CA LEU A 628 -7.08 -15.54 -3.54
C LEU A 628 -8.30 -14.90 -2.86
N SER A 629 -8.15 -14.44 -1.63
CA SER A 629 -9.21 -13.73 -0.89
C SER A 629 -9.32 -12.25 -1.26
N GLU A 630 -8.38 -11.69 -2.03
CA GLU A 630 -8.33 -10.27 -2.45
C GLU A 630 -8.35 -10.14 -3.98
N GLY A 631 -9.10 -9.16 -4.51
CA GLY A 631 -9.07 -8.81 -5.95
C GLY A 631 -9.63 -9.84 -6.96
N VAL A 632 -9.98 -11.07 -6.57
CA VAL A 632 -10.44 -12.11 -7.52
C VAL A 632 -11.95 -12.02 -7.83
N ASP A 633 -12.33 -11.94 -9.10
CA ASP A 633 -13.74 -11.79 -9.54
C ASP A 633 -14.34 -13.11 -10.07
N PHE A 634 -15.41 -13.60 -9.43
CA PHE A 634 -16.04 -14.90 -9.70
C PHE A 634 -17.35 -14.79 -10.52
N ARG A 635 -17.45 -13.82 -11.43
CA ARG A 635 -18.64 -13.62 -12.32
C ARG A 635 -18.90 -14.80 -13.25
N ASP A 636 -20.10 -14.84 -13.83
CA ASP A 636 -20.46 -15.64 -15.02
C ASP A 636 -20.25 -17.15 -14.87
N ASN A 637 -20.96 -17.77 -13.91
CA ASN A 637 -20.85 -19.21 -13.54
C ASN A 637 -19.55 -19.63 -12.84
N ARG A 638 -18.59 -18.72 -12.60
CA ARG A 638 -17.30 -19.08 -11.98
C ARG A 638 -17.41 -19.37 -10.47
N GLY A 639 -18.52 -19.03 -9.81
CA GLY A 639 -18.82 -19.39 -8.42
C GLY A 639 -20.32 -19.34 -8.11
N ARG A 640 -20.87 -20.34 -7.43
CA ARG A 640 -22.29 -20.45 -7.05
C ARG A 640 -22.53 -20.51 -5.55
N THR A 641 -21.56 -21.03 -4.81
CA THR A 641 -21.65 -21.16 -3.36
C THR A 641 -20.35 -20.70 -2.74
N VAL A 642 -20.45 -19.84 -1.73
CA VAL A 642 -19.33 -19.47 -0.87
C VAL A 642 -19.59 -19.96 0.53
N ILE A 643 -18.58 -20.60 1.10
CA ILE A 643 -18.62 -21.15 2.44
C ILE A 643 -17.47 -20.53 3.23
N VAL A 644 -17.76 -19.99 4.40
CA VAL A 644 -16.75 -19.51 5.36
C VAL A 644 -16.81 -20.39 6.60
N VAL A 645 -15.73 -21.13 6.86
CA VAL A 645 -15.63 -22.07 7.98
C VAL A 645 -14.89 -21.40 9.13
N GLY A 646 -15.62 -21.15 10.22
CA GLY A 646 -15.12 -20.46 11.40
C GLY A 646 -15.02 -18.94 11.26
N VAL A 647 -14.89 -18.27 12.40
CA VAL A 647 -14.52 -16.85 12.45
C VAL A 647 -13.00 -16.78 12.27
N GLY A 648 -12.55 -16.64 11.02
CA GLY A 648 -11.13 -16.64 10.67
C GLY A 648 -10.41 -15.37 11.10
N TYR A 649 -10.22 -15.22 12.41
CA TYR A 649 -9.41 -14.17 13.00
C TYR A 649 -7.99 -14.19 12.42
N PRO A 650 -7.34 -13.02 12.25
CA PRO A 650 -5.95 -12.97 11.85
C PRO A 650 -5.09 -13.72 12.88
N ALA A 651 -3.93 -14.20 12.44
CA ALA A 651 -2.94 -14.74 13.38
C ALA A 651 -2.62 -13.65 14.42
N LEU A 652 -2.84 -13.98 15.70
CA LEU A 652 -2.52 -13.11 16.84
C LEU A 652 -1.01 -13.07 17.07
N ASN A 653 -0.30 -12.56 16.06
CA ASN A 653 1.11 -12.25 16.13
C ASN A 653 1.33 -10.97 16.96
N ASP A 654 2.59 -10.68 17.25
CA ASP A 654 2.95 -9.56 18.10
C ASP A 654 2.54 -8.21 17.51
N ARG A 655 2.50 -8.08 16.18
CA ARG A 655 2.00 -6.87 15.50
C ARG A 655 0.54 -6.61 15.80
N ILE A 656 -0.33 -7.62 15.65
CA ILE A 656 -1.76 -7.48 15.91
C ILE A 656 -2.01 -7.18 17.39
N LYS A 657 -1.34 -7.91 18.30
CA LYS A 657 -1.42 -7.63 19.74
C LYS A 657 -0.94 -6.22 20.09
N ALA A 658 0.09 -5.73 19.39
CA ALA A 658 0.58 -4.39 19.57
C ALA A 658 -0.43 -3.33 19.10
N VAL A 659 -1.14 -3.57 17.99
CA VAL A 659 -2.23 -2.70 17.54
C VAL A 659 -3.39 -2.73 18.53
N GLU A 660 -3.81 -3.91 18.99
CA GLU A 660 -4.84 -4.10 20.01
C GLU A 660 -4.53 -3.30 21.28
N SER A 661 -3.33 -3.49 21.85
CA SER A 661 -2.85 -2.76 23.02
C SER A 661 -2.80 -1.24 22.81
N ALA A 662 -2.35 -0.79 21.64
CA ALA A 662 -2.34 0.64 21.32
C ALA A 662 -3.77 1.21 21.21
N TYR A 663 -4.69 0.45 20.63
CA TYR A 663 -6.09 0.84 20.45
C TYR A 663 -6.84 0.90 21.77
N ASP A 664 -6.61 -0.06 22.68
CA ASP A 664 -7.18 -0.03 24.03
C ASP A 664 -6.81 1.25 24.78
N THR A 665 -5.57 1.73 24.66
CA THR A 665 -5.20 2.98 25.34
C THR A 665 -5.80 4.21 24.68
N VAL A 666 -5.97 4.21 23.35
CA VAL A 666 -6.36 5.39 22.60
C VAL A 666 -7.88 5.56 22.55
N PHE A 667 -8.61 4.46 22.44
CA PHE A 667 -10.06 4.44 22.22
C PHE A 667 -10.83 3.98 23.46
N GLY A 668 -10.18 3.31 24.40
CA GLY A 668 -10.78 2.82 25.64
C GLY A 668 -10.60 1.32 25.81
N CYS A 669 -10.60 0.88 27.08
CA CYS A 669 -10.39 -0.53 27.41
C CYS A 669 -11.47 -1.43 26.79
N GLY A 670 -11.06 -2.40 25.99
CA GLY A 670 -11.94 -3.36 25.31
C GLY A 670 -12.16 -3.03 23.83
N GLU A 671 -11.92 -1.79 23.41
CA GLU A 671 -12.05 -1.36 22.01
C GLU A 671 -10.91 -1.90 21.14
N GLY A 672 -9.77 -2.24 21.74
CA GLY A 672 -8.61 -2.78 21.03
C GLY A 672 -8.92 -4.07 20.27
N TRP A 673 -9.54 -5.04 20.94
CA TRP A 673 -9.95 -6.30 20.30
C TRP A 673 -11.02 -6.08 19.23
N GLU A 674 -11.96 -5.18 19.49
CA GLU A 674 -13.05 -4.88 18.56
C GLU A 674 -12.51 -4.25 17.26
N PHE A 675 -11.74 -3.17 17.38
CA PHE A 675 -11.25 -2.39 16.23
C PHE A 675 -10.07 -3.06 15.52
N ALA A 676 -9.15 -3.71 16.24
CA ALA A 676 -7.96 -4.30 15.63
C ALA A 676 -8.21 -5.70 15.06
N VAL A 677 -9.16 -6.45 15.61
CA VAL A 677 -9.34 -7.88 15.30
C VAL A 677 -10.75 -8.19 14.78
N GLN A 678 -11.81 -7.90 15.53
CA GLN A 678 -13.17 -8.34 15.18
C GLN A 678 -13.72 -7.64 13.94
N VAL A 679 -13.74 -6.31 13.92
CA VAL A 679 -14.27 -5.52 12.79
C VAL A 679 -13.54 -5.86 11.48
N PRO A 680 -12.18 -5.88 11.42
CA PRO A 680 -11.46 -6.31 10.22
C PRO A 680 -11.81 -7.73 9.77
N THR A 681 -11.97 -8.66 10.71
CA THR A 681 -12.35 -10.05 10.41
C THR A 681 -13.73 -10.12 9.77
N ILE A 682 -14.71 -9.40 10.31
CA ILE A 682 -16.07 -9.40 9.77
C ILE A 682 -16.14 -8.69 8.42
N ARG A 683 -15.35 -7.63 8.21
CA ARG A 683 -15.18 -7.04 6.87
C ARG A 683 -14.64 -8.06 5.88
N LYS A 684 -13.63 -8.86 6.23
CA LYS A 684 -13.10 -9.94 5.37
C LYS A 684 -14.13 -11.02 5.06
N VAL A 685 -14.93 -11.43 6.05
CA VAL A 685 -16.04 -12.39 5.84
C VAL A 685 -17.08 -11.83 4.87
N ARG A 686 -17.51 -10.58 5.07
CA ARG A 686 -18.44 -9.88 4.17
C ARG A 686 -17.87 -9.74 2.74
N GLN A 687 -16.58 -9.47 2.60
CA GLN A 687 -15.89 -9.43 1.32
C GLN A 687 -15.88 -10.78 0.61
N ALA A 688 -15.59 -11.86 1.34
CA ALA A 688 -15.64 -13.22 0.79
C ALA A 688 -17.06 -13.57 0.31
N MET A 689 -18.09 -13.23 1.10
CA MET A 689 -19.49 -13.43 0.72
C MET A 689 -19.90 -12.64 -0.52
N GLY A 690 -19.44 -11.39 -0.64
CA GLY A 690 -19.70 -10.51 -1.78
C GLY A 690 -19.02 -10.92 -3.10
N ARG A 691 -18.35 -12.08 -3.15
CA ARG A 691 -17.72 -12.62 -4.36
C ARG A 691 -18.67 -13.46 -5.22
N VAL A 692 -19.73 -14.03 -4.65
CA VAL A 692 -20.63 -14.96 -5.36
C VAL A 692 -21.81 -14.27 -6.04
N VAL A 693 -22.37 -13.21 -5.45
CA VAL A 693 -23.51 -12.49 -6.05
C VAL A 693 -23.09 -11.06 -6.37
N ARG A 694 -22.98 -10.76 -7.67
CA ARG A 694 -22.46 -9.45 -8.14
C ARG A 694 -23.32 -8.73 -9.19
N SER A 695 -24.35 -9.36 -9.73
CA SER A 695 -25.32 -8.70 -10.60
C SER A 695 -26.77 -9.03 -10.21
N PRO A 696 -27.76 -8.17 -10.52
CA PRO A 696 -29.17 -8.46 -10.24
C PRO A 696 -29.71 -9.73 -10.93
N ARG A 697 -29.02 -10.22 -11.97
CA ARG A 697 -29.35 -11.45 -12.68
C ARG A 697 -28.60 -12.68 -12.14
N ASP A 698 -27.60 -12.46 -11.29
CA ASP A 698 -26.84 -13.55 -10.71
C ASP A 698 -27.62 -14.20 -9.57
N PHE A 699 -27.18 -15.39 -9.16
CA PHE A 699 -27.73 -16.07 -7.99
C PHE A 699 -26.66 -16.93 -7.32
N GLY A 700 -26.79 -17.10 -6.01
CA GLY A 700 -25.87 -17.95 -5.27
C GLY A 700 -26.15 -18.02 -3.78
N VAL A 701 -25.37 -18.88 -3.13
CA VAL A 701 -25.54 -19.26 -1.74
C VAL A 701 -24.33 -18.82 -0.93
N ARG A 702 -24.58 -18.27 0.26
CA ARG A 702 -23.58 -17.80 1.22
C ARG A 702 -23.77 -18.59 2.51
N ILE A 703 -22.76 -19.34 2.93
CA ILE A 703 -22.82 -20.21 4.11
C ILE A 703 -21.75 -19.77 5.09
N LEU A 704 -22.16 -19.45 6.32
CA LEU A 704 -21.27 -19.20 7.45
C LEU A 704 -21.35 -20.40 8.40
N LEU A 705 -20.24 -21.12 8.53
CA LEU A 705 -20.12 -22.37 9.27
C LEU A 705 -19.44 -22.11 10.62
N ASP A 706 -20.20 -21.55 11.57
CA ASP A 706 -19.83 -21.39 12.99
C ASP A 706 -21.04 -20.91 13.80
N ALA A 707 -21.31 -21.50 14.96
CA ALA A 707 -22.37 -21.05 15.87
C ALA A 707 -22.26 -19.56 16.29
N ARG A 708 -21.06 -18.95 16.21
CA ARG A 708 -20.86 -17.51 16.50
C ARG A 708 -21.54 -16.58 15.50
N TYR A 709 -21.93 -17.09 14.32
CA TYR A 709 -22.71 -16.36 13.32
C TYR A 709 -24.22 -16.49 13.51
N GLN A 710 -24.70 -17.31 14.45
CA GLN A 710 -26.14 -17.53 14.60
C GLN A 710 -26.82 -16.42 15.40
N GLY A 711 -27.92 -15.92 14.85
CA GLY A 711 -28.74 -14.88 15.49
C GLY A 711 -29.44 -15.41 16.75
N SER A 712 -29.96 -16.64 16.68
CA SER A 712 -30.64 -17.30 17.81
C SER A 712 -29.72 -17.50 19.02
N LEU A 713 -28.43 -17.67 18.80
CA LEU A 713 -27.43 -17.90 19.86
C LEU A 713 -26.79 -16.61 20.40
N GLN A 714 -27.16 -15.44 19.90
CA GLN A 714 -26.54 -14.16 20.27
C GLN A 714 -26.54 -13.93 21.80
N LYS A 715 -27.68 -14.14 22.47
CA LYS A 715 -27.81 -13.98 23.93
C LYS A 715 -26.97 -15.00 24.70
N LYS A 716 -26.89 -16.25 24.21
CA LYS A 716 -26.15 -17.34 24.86
C LYS A 716 -24.64 -17.17 24.73
N LEU A 717 -24.17 -16.70 23.58
CA LEU A 717 -22.74 -16.50 23.31
C LEU A 717 -22.21 -15.17 23.87
N GLY A 718 -23.07 -14.20 24.17
CA GLY A 718 -22.69 -12.93 24.78
C GLY A 718 -21.59 -12.24 23.97
N LYS A 719 -20.46 -11.92 24.60
CA LYS A 719 -19.31 -11.26 23.95
C LYS A 719 -18.63 -12.09 22.84
N PHE A 720 -18.92 -13.38 22.74
CA PHE A 720 -18.31 -14.27 21.74
C PHE A 720 -19.09 -14.33 20.42
N THR A 721 -20.30 -13.77 20.37
CA THR A 721 -21.03 -13.63 19.12
C THR A 721 -20.33 -12.61 18.22
N VAL A 722 -20.29 -12.91 16.92
CA VAL A 722 -19.85 -11.93 15.91
C VAL A 722 -21.00 -11.42 15.06
N PHE A 723 -22.20 -11.97 15.26
CA PHE A 723 -23.40 -11.61 14.53
C PHE A 723 -23.77 -10.12 14.69
N LYS A 724 -23.50 -9.53 15.86
CA LYS A 724 -23.76 -8.11 16.15
C LYS A 724 -22.96 -7.13 15.28
N TYR A 725 -21.87 -7.58 14.66
CA TYR A 725 -21.00 -6.76 13.81
C TYR A 725 -21.44 -6.73 12.35
N PHE A 726 -22.41 -7.58 11.96
CA PHE A 726 -23.03 -7.49 10.65
C PHE A 726 -24.02 -6.32 10.63
N PRO A 727 -24.11 -5.60 9.51
CA PRO A 727 -25.20 -4.66 9.30
C PRO A 727 -26.58 -5.24 9.58
N PRO A 728 -27.52 -4.45 10.13
CA PRO A 728 -28.89 -4.91 10.40
C PRO A 728 -29.62 -5.45 9.18
N GLU A 729 -29.29 -4.96 7.98
CA GLU A 729 -29.87 -5.43 6.72
C GLU A 729 -29.35 -6.83 6.37
N GLU A 730 -28.06 -7.09 6.55
CA GLU A 730 -27.42 -8.37 6.23
C GLU A 730 -27.74 -9.44 7.27
N SER A 731 -27.75 -9.08 8.56
CA SER A 731 -28.02 -10.02 9.64
C SER A 731 -29.44 -10.62 9.55
N ARG A 732 -30.43 -9.83 9.12
CA ARG A 732 -31.80 -10.29 8.89
C ARG A 732 -31.95 -11.29 7.74
N GLU A 733 -30.96 -11.41 6.86
CA GLU A 733 -31.00 -12.36 5.74
C GLU A 733 -30.57 -13.79 6.14
N PHE A 734 -29.88 -13.94 7.28
CA PHE A 734 -29.32 -15.22 7.68
C PHE A 734 -30.38 -16.14 8.29
N LEU A 735 -30.48 -17.34 7.74
CA LEU A 735 -31.26 -18.44 8.28
C LEU A 735 -30.34 -19.33 9.12
N ASP A 736 -30.66 -19.50 10.39
CA ASP A 736 -29.99 -20.44 11.27
C ASP A 736 -30.42 -21.87 10.90
N VAL A 737 -29.46 -22.75 10.57
CA VAL A 737 -29.74 -24.14 10.14
C VAL A 737 -28.80 -25.15 10.81
N ALA A 738 -29.25 -26.39 10.96
CA ALA A 738 -28.40 -27.50 11.38
C ALA A 738 -27.54 -28.02 10.21
N PRO A 739 -26.39 -28.65 10.48
CA PRO A 739 -25.53 -29.26 9.45
C PRO A 739 -26.26 -30.18 8.46
N ALA A 740 -27.15 -31.03 8.97
CA ALA A 740 -27.93 -31.98 8.16
C ALA A 740 -28.96 -31.30 7.25
N GLU A 741 -29.39 -30.07 7.55
CA GLU A 741 -30.40 -29.33 6.79
C GLU A 741 -29.81 -28.56 5.60
N VAL A 742 -28.48 -28.41 5.55
CA VAL A 742 -27.79 -27.65 4.50
C VAL A 742 -28.12 -28.19 3.11
N GLY A 743 -28.01 -29.51 2.89
CA GLY A 743 -28.31 -30.12 1.59
C GLY A 743 -29.74 -29.84 1.11
N PRO A 744 -30.77 -30.24 1.87
CA PRO A 744 -32.18 -30.02 1.51
C PRO A 744 -32.52 -28.54 1.22
N VAL A 745 -32.01 -27.60 2.02
CA VAL A 745 -32.29 -26.16 1.83
C VAL A 745 -31.65 -25.62 0.56
N LEU A 746 -30.43 -26.09 0.21
CA LEU A 746 -29.77 -25.71 -1.03
C LEU A 746 -30.48 -26.28 -2.26
N ASP A 747 -30.90 -27.55 -2.20
CA ASP A 747 -31.61 -28.21 -3.29
C ASP A 747 -32.93 -27.49 -3.63
N ASP A 748 -33.70 -27.09 -2.60
CA ASP A 748 -34.92 -26.31 -2.77
C ASP A 748 -34.64 -24.95 -3.43
N PHE A 749 -33.65 -24.20 -2.92
CA PHE A 749 -33.27 -22.91 -3.48
C PHE A 749 -32.87 -23.01 -4.97
N PHE A 750 -31.97 -23.93 -5.32
CA PHE A 750 -31.51 -24.05 -6.71
C PHE A 750 -32.59 -24.59 -7.65
N SER A 751 -33.51 -25.43 -7.16
CA SER A 751 -34.66 -25.91 -7.94
C SER A 751 -35.64 -24.78 -8.23
N ASN A 752 -35.91 -23.92 -7.25
CA ASN A 752 -36.77 -22.75 -7.41
C ASN A 752 -36.19 -21.73 -8.41
N ILE A 753 -34.86 -21.52 -8.40
CA ILE A 753 -34.19 -20.67 -9.39
C ILE A 753 -34.33 -21.22 -10.81
N LYS A 754 -34.10 -22.53 -11.00
CA LYS A 754 -34.23 -23.17 -12.33
C LYS A 754 -35.65 -23.03 -12.87
N THR A 755 -36.65 -23.20 -12.02
CA THR A 755 -38.07 -23.08 -12.39
C THR A 755 -38.41 -21.63 -12.76
N SER A 756 -38.00 -20.65 -11.93
CA SER A 756 -38.25 -19.21 -12.21
C SER A 756 -37.58 -18.73 -13.50
N ASP A 757 -36.35 -19.16 -13.78
CA ASP A 757 -35.63 -18.78 -14.99
C ASP A 757 -36.21 -19.47 -16.25
N ALA A 758 -36.85 -20.64 -16.12
CA ALA A 758 -37.59 -21.31 -17.20
C ALA A 758 -38.90 -20.58 -17.53
N GLU A 759 -39.70 -20.24 -16.52
CA GLU A 759 -40.97 -19.50 -16.68
C GLU A 759 -40.77 -18.10 -17.28
N LYS A 760 -39.67 -17.42 -16.94
CA LYS A 760 -39.31 -16.12 -17.54
C LYS A 760 -38.90 -16.22 -19.01
N LYS A 761 -38.32 -17.36 -19.44
CA LYS A 761 -38.00 -17.60 -20.85
C LYS A 761 -39.26 -17.87 -21.69
N GLU A 762 -40.28 -18.48 -21.10
CA GLU A 762 -41.55 -18.79 -21.79
C GLU A 762 -42.53 -17.61 -21.82
N SER A 763 -42.56 -16.76 -20.81
CA SER A 763 -43.57 -15.68 -20.67
C SER A 763 -43.19 -14.32 -21.26
N GLY A 764 -41.94 -14.11 -21.67
CA GLY A 764 -41.49 -12.83 -22.25
C GLY A 764 -41.67 -11.59 -21.35
N SER A 765 -42.05 -11.74 -20.08
CA SER A 765 -42.37 -10.65 -19.15
C SER A 765 -41.38 -10.55 -18.00
N SER A 766 -41.05 -9.32 -17.59
CA SER A 766 -39.98 -9.00 -16.63
C SER A 766 -40.45 -8.74 -15.20
N THR A 767 -41.54 -9.37 -14.75
CA THR A 767 -42.01 -9.22 -13.35
C THR A 767 -41.47 -10.36 -12.46
N PRO A 768 -40.79 -10.08 -11.34
CA PRO A 768 -40.31 -11.12 -10.42
C PRO A 768 -41.46 -11.69 -9.58
N GLY A 769 -41.64 -13.01 -9.58
CA GLY A 769 -42.44 -13.71 -8.57
C GLY A 769 -41.74 -13.64 -7.22
N SER A 770 -42.47 -13.29 -6.17
CA SER A 770 -41.96 -13.15 -4.80
C SER A 770 -41.69 -14.51 -4.16
N PHE A 771 -40.44 -14.83 -3.87
CA PHE A 771 -40.07 -15.90 -2.93
C PHE A 771 -40.03 -15.28 -1.52
N VAL A 772 -40.94 -15.71 -0.64
CA VAL A 772 -40.98 -15.25 0.75
C VAL A 772 -40.29 -16.31 1.62
N PRO A 773 -39.15 -16.01 2.28
CA PRO A 773 -38.44 -16.97 3.14
C PRO A 773 -39.29 -17.53 4.30
N GLY A 774 -40.40 -16.87 4.62
CA GLY A 774 -41.31 -17.24 5.70
C GLY A 774 -41.94 -18.64 5.57
N SER A 775 -42.09 -19.19 4.36
CA SER A 775 -42.67 -20.55 4.22
C SER A 775 -41.72 -21.68 4.63
N LEU A 776 -40.42 -21.41 4.79
CA LEU A 776 -39.46 -22.37 5.33
C LEU A 776 -39.39 -22.32 6.87
N ALA A 777 -39.53 -21.12 7.45
CA ALA A 777 -39.52 -20.92 8.91
C ALA A 777 -40.80 -21.40 9.61
N GLU A 778 -41.88 -21.66 8.87
CA GLU A 778 -43.08 -22.35 9.40
C GLU A 778 -43.01 -23.88 9.23
N LYS A 779 -42.03 -24.39 8.46
CA LYS A 779 -41.81 -25.83 8.24
C LYS A 779 -40.61 -26.40 9.01
N LEU A 780 -39.76 -25.55 9.58
CA LEU A 780 -38.64 -25.85 10.48
C LEU A 780 -38.97 -25.28 11.87
#